data_AF-A0A8X6KTD6-F1
#
_entry.id   AF-A0A8X6KTD6-F1
#
_cell.length_a   1.000
_cell.length_b   1.000
_cell.length_c   1.000
_cell.angle_alpha   90.00
_cell.angle_beta   90.00
_cell.angle_gamma   90.00
#
_symmetry.space_group_name_H-M   'P 1'
#
loop_
_entity.id
_entity.type
_entity.pdbx_description
1 polymer ?
#
loop_
_entity_poly.entity_id
_entity_poly.type
_entity_poly.pdbx_seq_one_letter_code
_entity_poly.pdbx_strand_id
1 'polypeptide(L)'
;MTYVRHFGRPDLFITFTCNPKWPEIVDLLNQGQKSHDRHDIIARVFRVKVKHMMKLLTKGCIFRNVRCHMYTVEWQKRGLPHVHILLRLEDKIRPESIDEVICAELSDSNIDPALYEIIRTTMIHGPCRHINESSPCMLNGKCTKKYPRCFRKETQTGEDGYPQYRRRSPENGGIVTQIKENNVDNRWVVPYNPVLSRTFNAHINVEFCNSVKSIKYICKYVNKGTDQATFGVEDLDEVIRYESSRYISSSEAVWQILCFPIHERFPPVMHLSVHLENGQRVYFTEDNAIHKIINPQKTTLMVFFNSTKLIILQKLFCIAKFQHTMYGKITNFLEGKKERLFQIRGPTSFTALKIVAGVVQLSFQAACRALGLLEDDTHWNSTLEEASISESPNKIRELFAIILVFCQVGDPIKLWKKHRDSLAEDVKKQFEAEKVNIDLYLDIVYNQCLILLEDIVISMSGKALLQFGFLSPSREAGFAISNHHYGKEIAYDTVHLSTIVAENAPKLNQEQKEIYYKVLNSITSNSGDGKIKEEEGRINIPESLGNIVGDLITLTERIYPNIHQVGVDSSSWLKERAILTPTNDSANNINNFLLNKLTTKHAKYESVDSVMEAEAIHYPVCYLLISKTPGSLLYIPPQCPLITRRECHVFS
;
A
#
# COMPACT_ATOMS: atom_id res chain seq x y z
N MET A 1 -15.54 6.68 -0.31
CA MET A 1 -16.71 6.22 -1.10
C MET A 1 -18.03 6.86 -0.69
N THR A 2 -18.36 6.97 0.60
CA THR A 2 -19.64 7.55 1.07
C THR A 2 -19.99 8.93 0.52
N TYR A 3 -19.03 9.86 0.47
CA TYR A 3 -19.26 11.19 -0.11
C TYR A 3 -19.60 11.13 -1.59
N VAL A 4 -18.90 10.28 -2.33
CA VAL A 4 -19.14 10.12 -3.78
C VAL A 4 -20.52 9.53 -4.02
N ARG A 5 -20.91 8.53 -3.21
CA ARG A 5 -22.24 7.91 -3.29
C ARG A 5 -23.37 8.89 -2.99
N HIS A 6 -23.23 9.72 -1.96
CA HIS A 6 -24.32 10.58 -1.51
C HIS A 6 -24.37 11.94 -2.23
N PHE A 7 -23.21 12.45 -2.64
CA PHE A 7 -23.12 13.80 -3.20
C PHE A 7 -22.67 13.81 -4.68
N GLY A 8 -22.14 12.71 -5.24
CA GLY A 8 -21.71 12.58 -6.64
C GLY A 8 -20.19 12.72 -6.85
N ARG A 9 -19.71 13.16 -8.01
CA ARG A 9 -18.27 13.43 -8.31
C ARG A 9 -17.87 14.89 -8.08
N PRO A 10 -16.75 15.20 -7.40
CA PRO A 10 -16.45 16.58 -7.00
C PRO A 10 -16.16 17.42 -8.24
N ASP A 11 -16.40 18.73 -8.16
CA ASP A 11 -16.32 19.65 -9.29
C ASP A 11 -14.93 20.29 -9.40
N LEU A 12 -14.29 20.59 -8.28
CA LEU A 12 -12.97 21.24 -8.24
C LEU A 12 -12.01 20.50 -7.31
N PHE A 13 -10.75 20.42 -7.74
CA PHE A 13 -9.61 20.01 -6.94
C PHE A 13 -8.62 21.16 -6.87
N ILE A 14 -8.31 21.60 -5.66
CA ILE A 14 -7.46 22.76 -5.41
C ILE A 14 -6.26 22.29 -4.60
N THR A 15 -5.06 22.61 -5.04
CA THR A 15 -3.87 22.49 -4.20
C THR A 15 -3.39 23.88 -3.81
N PHE A 16 -3.02 24.05 -2.55
CA PHE A 16 -2.50 25.31 -2.03
C PHE A 16 -1.25 25.02 -1.20
N THR A 17 -0.11 25.53 -1.66
CA THR A 17 1.20 25.34 -1.03
C THR A 17 1.59 26.58 -0.24
N CYS A 18 2.15 26.38 0.96
CA CYS A 18 2.65 27.48 1.79
C CYS A 18 3.69 28.32 1.03
N ASN A 19 3.55 29.65 1.06
CA ASN A 19 4.58 30.55 0.55
C ASN A 19 5.48 30.99 1.71
N PRO A 20 6.77 30.59 1.74
CA PRO A 20 7.69 30.97 2.82
C PRO A 20 8.06 32.46 2.82
N LYS A 21 7.69 33.21 1.77
CA LYS A 21 7.97 34.65 1.62
C LYS A 21 6.84 35.55 2.11
N TRP A 22 5.81 35.01 2.73
CA TRP A 22 4.77 35.82 3.34
C TRP A 22 5.37 36.73 4.43
N PRO A 23 4.97 38.02 4.51
CA PRO A 23 5.44 38.93 5.56
C PRO A 23 5.22 38.36 6.96
N GLU A 24 4.08 37.69 7.18
CA GLU A 24 3.76 37.05 8.47
C GLU A 24 4.73 35.94 8.87
N ILE A 25 5.56 35.44 7.94
CA ILE A 25 6.66 34.52 8.22
C ILE A 25 7.97 35.31 8.33
N VAL A 26 8.31 36.09 7.30
CA VAL A 26 9.61 36.76 7.17
C VAL A 26 9.87 37.74 8.32
N ASP A 27 8.84 38.50 8.74
CA ASP A 27 8.95 39.51 9.79
C ASP A 27 9.18 38.90 11.18
N LEU A 28 8.95 37.58 11.34
CA LEU A 28 9.14 36.84 12.58
C LEU A 28 10.42 36.00 12.59
N LEU A 29 11.23 36.05 11.53
CA LEU A 29 12.54 35.37 11.47
C LEU A 29 13.62 36.26 12.11
N ASN A 30 14.44 35.67 12.98
CA ASN A 30 15.62 36.36 13.48
C ASN A 30 16.69 36.51 12.38
N GLN A 31 17.65 37.41 12.58
CA GLN A 31 18.76 37.60 11.65
C GLN A 31 19.49 36.27 11.38
N GLY A 32 19.62 35.91 10.11
CA GLY A 32 20.24 34.65 9.67
C GLY A 32 19.32 33.43 9.65
N GLN A 33 18.12 33.48 10.24
CA GLN A 33 17.16 32.39 10.17
C GLN A 33 16.50 32.31 8.79
N LYS A 34 16.26 31.09 8.32
CA LYS A 34 15.43 30.77 7.17
C LYS A 34 14.07 30.25 7.63
N SER A 35 13.09 30.29 6.74
CA SER A 35 11.73 29.83 7.05
C SER A 35 11.69 28.37 7.52
N HIS A 36 12.50 27.49 6.92
CA HIS A 36 12.59 26.07 7.33
C HIS A 36 13.22 25.84 8.71
N ASP A 37 13.79 26.87 9.34
CA ASP A 37 14.30 26.78 10.72
C ASP A 37 13.17 27.02 11.75
N ARG A 38 12.02 27.56 11.30
CA ARG A 38 10.87 27.95 12.13
C ARG A 38 9.56 27.31 11.67
N HIS A 39 9.51 25.98 11.76
CA HIS A 39 8.32 25.20 11.44
C HIS A 39 7.08 25.60 12.26
N ASP A 40 7.26 26.10 13.48
CA ASP A 40 6.20 26.64 14.32
C ASP A 40 5.50 27.86 13.71
N ILE A 41 6.28 28.79 13.15
CA ILE A 41 5.76 29.97 12.45
C ILE A 41 5.05 29.52 11.17
N ILE A 42 5.71 28.68 10.35
CA ILE A 42 5.12 28.15 9.10
C ILE A 42 3.77 27.48 9.38
N ALA A 43 3.70 26.58 10.37
CA ALA A 43 2.48 25.85 10.70
C ALA A 43 1.34 26.81 11.11
N ARG A 44 1.64 27.80 11.96
CA ARG A 44 0.65 28.79 12.43
C ARG A 44 0.13 29.67 11.30
N VAL A 45 1.04 30.26 10.52
CA VAL A 45 0.66 31.15 9.39
C VAL A 45 -0.11 30.35 8.35
N PHE A 46 0.37 29.17 7.96
CA PHE A 46 -0.31 28.34 6.98
C PHE A 46 -1.70 27.90 7.47
N ARG A 47 -1.85 27.53 8.75
CA ARG A 47 -3.16 27.20 9.32
C ARG A 47 -4.15 28.37 9.22
N VAL A 48 -3.71 29.60 9.47
CA VAL A 48 -4.54 30.80 9.31
C VAL A 48 -4.94 31.00 7.85
N LYS A 49 -3.99 30.85 6.91
CA LYS A 49 -4.25 30.99 5.47
C LYS A 49 -5.21 29.90 4.96
N VAL A 50 -5.08 28.65 5.42
CA VAL A 50 -6.02 27.56 5.09
C VAL A 50 -7.42 27.86 5.65
N LYS A 51 -7.54 28.37 6.88
CA LYS A 51 -8.85 28.80 7.42
C LYS A 51 -9.47 29.92 6.59
N HIS A 52 -8.66 30.90 6.17
CA HIS A 52 -9.13 32.00 5.31
C HIS A 52 -9.58 31.48 3.94
N MET A 53 -8.80 30.57 3.33
CA MET A 53 -9.15 29.88 2.08
C MET A 53 -10.49 29.16 2.20
N MET A 54 -10.67 28.31 3.22
CA MET A 54 -11.92 27.59 3.39
C MET A 54 -13.11 28.51 3.63
N LYS A 55 -12.93 29.63 4.35
CA LYS A 55 -13.98 30.65 4.53
C LYS A 55 -14.34 31.32 3.21
N LEU A 56 -13.37 31.66 2.38
CA LEU A 56 -13.58 32.26 1.07
C LEU A 56 -14.31 31.30 0.12
N LEU A 57 -13.90 30.03 0.09
CA LEU A 57 -14.53 28.98 -0.72
C LEU A 57 -15.97 28.69 -0.30
N THR A 58 -16.24 28.62 1.01
CA THR A 58 -17.56 28.15 1.53
C THR A 58 -18.54 29.27 1.84
N LYS A 59 -18.07 30.42 2.32
CA LYS A 59 -18.92 31.58 2.69
C LYS A 59 -18.83 32.72 1.69
N GLY A 60 -17.64 32.92 1.10
CA GLY A 60 -17.44 33.91 0.04
C GLY A 60 -18.04 33.50 -1.31
N CYS A 61 -18.41 32.22 -1.46
CA CYS A 61 -19.07 31.67 -2.64
C CYS A 61 -18.37 32.00 -3.97
N ILE A 62 -17.03 32.09 -3.97
CA ILE A 62 -16.25 32.53 -5.14
C ILE A 62 -16.46 31.67 -6.38
N PHE A 63 -16.91 30.42 -6.20
CA PHE A 63 -17.20 29.47 -7.27
C PHE A 63 -18.68 29.07 -7.34
N ARG A 64 -19.58 29.71 -6.55
CA ARG A 64 -20.96 29.30 -6.16
C ARG A 64 -21.03 28.61 -4.80
N ASN A 65 -22.26 28.30 -4.37
CA ASN A 65 -22.55 27.61 -3.11
C ASN A 65 -21.87 26.24 -3.06
N VAL A 66 -21.19 25.95 -1.95
CA VAL A 66 -20.51 24.69 -1.71
C VAL A 66 -21.44 23.74 -0.96
N ARG A 67 -21.91 22.69 -1.63
CA ARG A 67 -22.71 21.61 -1.03
C ARG A 67 -21.91 20.77 -0.05
N CYS A 68 -20.65 20.52 -0.37
CA CYS A 68 -19.77 19.64 0.38
C CYS A 68 -18.31 19.99 0.09
N HIS A 69 -17.45 19.89 1.08
CA HIS A 69 -16.00 20.01 0.89
C HIS A 69 -15.24 19.02 1.76
N MET A 70 -14.00 18.75 1.37
CA MET A 70 -13.03 18.08 2.22
C MET A 70 -11.63 18.57 1.88
N TYR A 71 -10.74 18.58 2.87
CA TYR A 71 -9.33 18.82 2.63
C TYR A 71 -8.42 17.94 3.47
N THR A 72 -7.20 17.75 3.00
CA THR A 72 -6.10 17.10 3.70
C THR A 72 -4.85 17.97 3.59
N VAL A 73 -4.20 18.25 4.73
CA VAL A 73 -2.85 18.83 4.78
C VAL A 73 -1.83 17.71 4.66
N GLU A 74 -0.80 17.90 3.85
CA GLU A 74 0.31 16.98 3.66
C GLU A 74 1.62 17.79 3.61
N TRP A 75 2.76 17.12 3.80
CA TRP A 75 4.09 17.72 3.75
C TRP A 75 4.89 17.07 2.64
N GLN A 76 5.26 17.83 1.61
CA GLN A 76 6.14 17.30 0.57
C GLN A 76 7.56 17.11 1.12
N LYS A 77 8.40 16.34 0.39
CA LYS A 77 9.80 16.01 0.75
C LYS A 77 10.72 17.21 1.07
N ARG A 78 10.25 18.45 0.95
CA ARG A 78 10.96 19.71 1.27
C ARG A 78 10.40 20.46 2.49
N GLY A 79 9.46 19.86 3.24
CA GLY A 79 9.01 20.34 4.56
C GLY A 79 7.92 21.43 4.58
N LEU A 80 7.62 22.08 3.46
CA LEU A 80 6.51 23.04 3.41
C LEU A 80 5.16 22.32 3.40
N PRO A 81 4.20 22.75 4.23
CA PRO A 81 2.87 22.19 4.21
C PRO A 81 2.12 22.61 2.94
N HIS A 82 1.34 21.69 2.41
CA HIS A 82 0.40 21.92 1.33
C HIS A 82 -0.95 21.32 1.68
N VAL A 83 -2.02 21.91 1.16
CA VAL A 83 -3.36 21.39 1.35
C VAL A 83 -3.95 20.96 0.01
N HIS A 84 -4.59 19.80 0.00
CA HIS A 84 -5.43 19.31 -1.09
C HIS A 84 -6.88 19.51 -0.70
N ILE A 85 -7.62 20.28 -1.47
CA ILE A 85 -9.03 20.64 -1.20
C ILE A 85 -9.89 20.09 -2.34
N LEU A 86 -11.01 19.48 -1.99
CA LEU A 86 -12.03 19.02 -2.90
C LEU A 86 -13.33 19.75 -2.61
N LEU A 87 -13.89 20.34 -3.66
CA LEU A 87 -15.15 21.04 -3.57
C LEU A 87 -16.20 20.33 -4.41
N ARG A 88 -17.41 20.36 -3.86
CA ARG A 88 -18.62 20.08 -4.59
C ARG A 88 -19.56 21.25 -4.47
N LEU A 89 -20.00 21.72 -5.62
CA LEU A 89 -20.91 22.85 -5.71
C LEU A 89 -22.35 22.33 -5.70
N GLU A 90 -23.28 23.17 -5.26
CA GLU A 90 -24.72 22.91 -5.43
C GLU A 90 -25.06 22.92 -6.93
N ASP A 91 -24.64 23.99 -7.61
CA ASP A 91 -24.78 24.15 -9.05
C ASP A 91 -23.45 23.87 -9.76
N LYS A 92 -23.41 22.76 -10.50
CA LYS A 92 -22.20 22.32 -11.21
C LYS A 92 -21.71 23.36 -12.21
N ILE A 93 -20.39 23.49 -12.32
CA ILE A 93 -19.74 24.28 -13.38
C ILE A 93 -20.02 23.58 -14.71
N ARG A 94 -20.56 24.35 -15.66
CA ARG A 94 -20.79 23.87 -17.02
C ARG A 94 -19.49 23.98 -17.82
N PRO A 95 -19.24 23.11 -18.80
CA PRO A 95 -18.01 23.14 -19.60
C PRO A 95 -17.69 24.52 -20.19
N GLU A 96 -18.73 25.24 -20.62
CA GLU A 96 -18.61 26.56 -21.26
C GLU A 96 -18.17 27.67 -20.28
N SER A 97 -18.41 27.47 -18.99
CA SER A 97 -18.07 28.44 -17.92
C SER A 97 -16.75 28.10 -17.22
N ILE A 98 -15.99 27.10 -17.69
CA ILE A 98 -14.71 26.73 -17.03
C ILE A 98 -13.72 27.90 -17.08
N ASP A 99 -13.64 28.59 -18.22
CA ASP A 99 -12.70 29.72 -18.43
C ASP A 99 -13.04 30.95 -17.58
N GLU A 100 -14.26 31.04 -17.03
CA GLU A 100 -14.65 32.08 -16.06
C GLU A 100 -14.07 31.81 -14.67
N VAL A 101 -13.77 30.55 -14.38
CA VAL A 101 -13.36 30.07 -13.05
C VAL A 101 -11.86 29.78 -12.99
N ILE A 102 -11.32 29.18 -14.05
CA ILE A 102 -9.95 28.68 -14.13
C ILE A 102 -9.24 29.35 -15.30
N CYS A 103 -8.11 29.98 -15.01
CA CYS A 103 -7.22 30.57 -15.99
C CYS A 103 -5.92 29.76 -16.07
N ALA A 104 -5.38 29.59 -17.27
CA ALA A 104 -4.08 28.99 -17.49
C ALA A 104 -3.18 29.88 -18.37
N GLU A 105 -3.36 31.20 -18.24
CA GLU A 105 -2.68 32.24 -19.01
C GLU A 105 -2.00 33.24 -18.07
N LEU A 106 -0.94 33.89 -18.55
CA LEU A 106 -0.35 35.05 -17.89
C LEU A 106 -1.36 36.21 -17.87
N SER A 107 -1.39 36.95 -16.77
CA SER A 107 -2.15 38.20 -16.69
C SER A 107 -1.46 39.30 -17.50
N ASP A 108 -2.19 40.30 -17.98
CA ASP A 108 -1.59 41.48 -18.60
C ASP A 108 -0.97 42.38 -17.53
N SER A 109 0.32 42.71 -17.66
CA SER A 109 1.05 43.57 -16.74
C SER A 109 0.55 45.02 -16.73
N ASN A 110 -0.11 45.47 -17.81
CA ASN A 110 -0.69 46.81 -17.90
C ASN A 110 -2.07 46.89 -17.23
N ILE A 111 -2.79 45.77 -17.16
CA ILE A 111 -4.13 45.71 -16.56
C ILE A 111 -4.05 45.34 -15.08
N ASP A 112 -3.27 44.29 -14.77
CA ASP A 112 -3.09 43.81 -13.41
C ASP A 112 -1.63 43.39 -13.16
N PRO A 113 -0.74 44.37 -12.87
CA PRO A 113 0.68 44.11 -12.63
C PRO A 113 0.91 43.21 -11.40
N ALA A 114 0.05 43.33 -10.39
CA ALA A 114 0.19 42.54 -9.16
C ALA A 114 -0.13 41.06 -9.42
N LEU A 115 -1.22 40.76 -10.12
CA LEU A 115 -1.53 39.38 -10.50
C LEU A 115 -0.48 38.84 -11.46
N TYR A 116 -0.05 39.63 -12.45
CA TYR A 116 1.02 39.24 -13.38
C TYR A 116 2.27 38.77 -12.63
N GLU A 117 2.77 39.54 -11.67
CA GLU A 117 3.95 39.17 -10.88
C GLU A 117 3.71 37.90 -10.03
N ILE A 118 2.52 37.74 -9.45
CA ILE A 118 2.16 36.53 -8.70
C ILE A 118 2.20 35.31 -9.63
N ILE A 119 1.57 35.37 -10.80
CA ILE A 119 1.53 34.26 -11.75
C ILE A 119 2.92 33.95 -12.26
N ARG A 120 3.69 34.98 -12.63
CA ARG A 120 5.08 34.88 -13.09
C ARG A 120 5.99 34.16 -12.09
N THR A 121 5.81 34.42 -10.80
CA THR A 121 6.69 33.90 -9.74
C THR A 121 6.20 32.61 -9.09
N THR A 122 4.89 32.35 -9.07
CA THR A 122 4.31 31.23 -8.30
C THR A 122 3.54 30.22 -9.13
N MET A 123 3.07 30.56 -10.33
CA MET A 123 2.19 29.70 -11.13
C MET A 123 2.83 29.22 -12.44
N ILE A 124 4.13 29.44 -12.63
CA ILE A 124 4.82 28.92 -13.81
C ILE A 124 5.48 27.59 -13.47
N HIS A 125 5.14 26.55 -14.24
CA HIS A 125 5.86 25.30 -14.19
C HIS A 125 7.30 25.56 -14.60
N GLY A 126 8.25 25.20 -13.73
CA GLY A 126 9.67 25.43 -13.98
C GLY A 126 10.07 24.94 -15.38
N PRO A 127 10.82 25.74 -16.17
CA PRO A 127 11.28 25.31 -17.47
C PRO A 127 11.99 23.97 -17.33
N CYS A 128 11.60 23.00 -18.15
CA CYS A 128 12.08 21.62 -18.11
C CYS A 128 12.31 21.12 -19.55
N ARG A 129 12.66 19.84 -19.72
CA ARG A 129 13.12 19.28 -21.01
C ARG A 129 14.40 19.96 -21.46
N HIS A 130 14.50 20.34 -22.73
CA HIS A 130 15.67 20.99 -23.33
C HIS A 130 16.09 22.28 -22.60
N ILE A 131 15.18 22.92 -21.85
CA ILE A 131 15.50 24.12 -21.07
C ILE A 131 16.18 23.77 -19.73
N ASN A 132 15.85 22.62 -19.15
CA ASN A 132 16.50 22.12 -17.93
C ASN A 132 16.19 20.62 -17.71
N GLU A 133 17.10 19.77 -18.16
CA GLU A 133 16.96 18.31 -18.11
C GLU A 133 17.05 17.76 -16.67
N SER A 134 17.68 18.50 -15.75
CA SER A 134 17.81 18.13 -14.33
C SER A 134 16.54 18.37 -13.50
N SER A 135 15.48 18.89 -14.11
CA SER A 135 14.24 19.21 -13.39
C SER A 135 13.61 17.96 -12.77
N PRO A 136 13.14 17.97 -11.50
CA PRO A 136 12.59 16.79 -10.82
C PRO A 136 11.37 16.14 -11.51
N CYS A 137 10.74 16.84 -12.44
CA CYS A 137 9.62 16.35 -13.22
C CYS A 137 10.03 15.55 -14.46
N MET A 138 11.31 15.50 -14.81
CA MET A 138 11.83 14.82 -15.99
C MET A 138 11.96 13.32 -15.74
N LEU A 139 11.39 12.53 -16.65
CA LEU A 139 11.57 11.08 -16.69
C LEU A 139 11.67 10.68 -18.18
N ASN A 140 12.74 9.97 -18.55
CA ASN A 140 13.00 9.52 -19.92
C ASN A 140 12.92 10.66 -20.96
N GLY A 141 13.55 11.81 -20.67
CA GLY A 141 13.56 12.98 -21.56
C GLY A 141 12.21 13.69 -21.73
N LYS A 142 11.15 13.25 -21.04
CA LYS A 142 9.82 13.86 -21.08
C LYS A 142 9.42 14.41 -19.71
N CYS A 143 8.70 15.52 -19.70
CA CYS A 143 8.09 16.03 -18.48
C CYS A 143 6.91 15.14 -18.08
N THR A 144 6.99 14.50 -16.91
CA THR A 144 5.91 13.70 -16.32
C THR A 144 4.62 14.49 -16.09
N LYS A 145 4.71 15.83 -16.02
CA LYS A 145 3.57 16.75 -15.89
C LYS A 145 3.06 17.30 -17.23
N LYS A 146 3.58 16.77 -18.34
CA LYS A 146 3.19 17.08 -19.74
C LYS A 146 3.39 18.56 -20.12
N TYR A 147 4.38 19.25 -19.54
CA TYR A 147 4.78 20.59 -19.98
C TYR A 147 5.86 20.53 -21.07
N PRO A 148 5.96 21.53 -21.96
CA PRO A 148 4.95 22.58 -22.19
C PRO A 148 3.62 21.99 -22.70
N ARG A 149 2.49 22.60 -22.33
CA ARG A 149 1.16 22.23 -22.81
C ARG A 149 0.92 22.75 -24.23
N CYS A 150 -0.13 22.27 -24.91
CA CYS A 150 -0.51 22.79 -26.22
C CYS A 150 -1.26 24.12 -26.09
N PHE A 151 -1.13 24.99 -27.09
CA PHE A 151 -1.99 26.16 -27.21
C PHE A 151 -3.42 25.74 -27.58
N ARG A 152 -4.41 26.45 -27.02
CA ARG A 152 -5.84 26.22 -27.22
C ARG A 152 -6.56 27.56 -27.15
N LYS A 153 -7.47 27.83 -28.09
CA LYS A 153 -8.29 29.06 -28.10
C LYS A 153 -9.37 29.06 -27.02
N GLU A 154 -9.87 27.89 -26.64
CA GLU A 154 -10.91 27.68 -25.62
C GLU A 154 -10.64 26.36 -24.89
N THR A 155 -11.17 26.23 -23.67
CA THR A 155 -11.05 24.98 -22.91
C THR A 155 -11.85 23.85 -23.56
N GLN A 156 -11.23 22.67 -23.70
CA GLN A 156 -11.84 21.49 -24.32
C GLN A 156 -11.79 20.28 -23.37
N THR A 157 -12.79 19.40 -23.44
CA THR A 157 -12.78 18.14 -22.68
C THR A 157 -11.73 17.20 -23.28
N GLY A 158 -10.76 16.73 -22.47
CA GLY A 158 -9.71 15.81 -22.91
C GLY A 158 -10.15 14.34 -22.91
N GLU A 159 -9.39 13.50 -23.61
CA GLU A 159 -9.63 12.05 -23.80
C GLU A 159 -9.64 11.25 -22.48
N ASP A 160 -8.91 11.71 -21.46
CA ASP A 160 -8.82 11.08 -20.13
C ASP A 160 -9.83 11.66 -19.11
N GLY A 161 -10.72 12.54 -19.57
CA GLY A 161 -11.71 13.24 -18.76
C GLY A 161 -11.17 14.43 -17.96
N TYR A 162 -9.91 14.84 -18.16
CA TYR A 162 -9.39 16.12 -17.67
C TYR A 162 -9.53 17.20 -18.75
N PRO A 163 -9.91 18.44 -18.39
CA PRO A 163 -9.98 19.52 -19.35
C PRO A 163 -8.59 19.94 -19.84
N GLN A 164 -8.51 20.26 -21.13
CA GLN A 164 -7.37 20.93 -21.73
C GLN A 164 -7.67 22.43 -21.72
N TYR A 165 -7.11 23.14 -20.75
CA TYR A 165 -7.42 24.56 -20.54
C TYR A 165 -6.98 25.45 -21.71
N ARG A 166 -7.75 26.53 -21.91
CA ARG A 166 -7.40 27.63 -22.82
C ARG A 166 -6.01 28.19 -22.52
N ARG A 167 -5.20 28.30 -23.58
CA ARG A 167 -3.83 28.85 -23.58
C ARG A 167 -3.61 29.52 -24.94
N ARG A 168 -3.84 30.83 -25.05
CA ARG A 168 -3.64 31.56 -26.31
C ARG A 168 -2.15 31.65 -26.66
N SER A 169 -1.84 31.44 -27.94
CA SER A 169 -0.51 31.68 -28.49
C SER A 169 -0.22 33.17 -28.59
N PRO A 170 1.05 33.60 -28.69
CA PRO A 170 1.40 35.01 -28.88
C PRO A 170 0.69 35.67 -30.08
N GLU A 171 0.55 34.92 -31.18
CA GLU A 171 -0.20 35.36 -32.38
C GLU A 171 -1.69 35.60 -32.12
N ASN A 172 -2.27 34.98 -31.08
CA ASN A 172 -3.67 35.13 -30.69
C ASN A 172 -3.82 35.92 -29.37
N GLY A 173 -2.89 36.84 -29.08
CA GLY A 173 -2.94 37.70 -27.89
C GLY A 173 -2.47 37.04 -26.59
N GLY A 174 -1.75 35.92 -26.68
CA GLY A 174 -1.04 35.31 -25.56
C GLY A 174 0.20 36.11 -25.16
N ILE A 175 0.52 36.13 -23.88
CA ILE A 175 1.67 36.90 -23.36
C ILE A 175 2.90 35.99 -23.29
N VAL A 176 4.07 36.59 -23.50
CA VAL A 176 5.38 35.98 -23.26
C VAL A 176 6.08 36.79 -22.17
N THR A 177 6.66 36.11 -21.19
CA THR A 177 7.48 36.71 -20.15
C THR A 177 8.84 36.04 -20.10
N GLN A 178 9.84 36.78 -19.64
CA GLN A 178 11.16 36.23 -19.36
C GLN A 178 11.23 35.72 -17.92
N ILE A 179 11.76 34.51 -17.73
CA ILE A 179 12.08 33.93 -16.42
C ILE A 179 13.52 33.45 -16.47
N LYS A 180 14.37 34.09 -15.66
CA LYS A 180 15.82 33.94 -15.77
C LYS A 180 16.26 34.27 -17.20
N GLU A 181 16.91 33.35 -17.89
CA GLU A 181 17.38 33.51 -19.28
C GLU A 181 16.43 32.93 -20.32
N ASN A 182 15.23 32.45 -19.91
CA ASN A 182 14.32 31.73 -20.80
C ASN A 182 13.02 32.51 -21.04
N ASN A 183 12.56 32.51 -22.29
CA ASN A 183 11.24 33.01 -22.66
C ASN A 183 10.18 31.95 -22.39
N VAL A 184 9.14 32.35 -21.65
CA VAL A 184 8.07 31.48 -21.20
C VAL A 184 6.73 32.09 -21.60
N ASP A 185 5.86 31.27 -22.18
CA ASP A 185 4.53 31.66 -22.61
C ASP A 185 3.43 30.90 -21.84
N ASN A 186 2.18 31.09 -22.25
CA ASN A 186 1.00 30.45 -21.67
C ASN A 186 1.05 28.91 -21.63
N ARG A 187 1.95 28.23 -22.35
CA ARG A 187 2.07 26.75 -22.29
C ARG A 187 2.61 26.24 -20.97
N TRP A 188 3.24 27.12 -20.18
CA TRP A 188 3.91 26.77 -18.93
C TRP A 188 3.14 27.15 -17.68
N VAL A 189 2.03 27.88 -17.83
CA VAL A 189 1.23 28.36 -16.70
C VAL A 189 0.43 27.20 -16.09
N VAL A 190 0.57 26.98 -14.80
CA VAL A 190 -0.23 26.04 -14.02
C VAL A 190 -1.64 26.64 -13.84
N PRO A 191 -2.73 25.88 -14.05
CA PRO A 191 -4.08 26.44 -13.99
C PRO A 191 -4.41 26.96 -12.59
N TYR A 192 -4.99 28.15 -12.51
CA TYR A 192 -5.23 28.87 -11.26
C TYR A 192 -6.55 29.63 -11.32
N ASN A 193 -6.99 30.15 -10.17
CA ASN A 193 -8.07 31.13 -10.12
C ASN A 193 -7.47 32.52 -9.78
N PRO A 194 -7.72 33.57 -10.58
CA PRO A 194 -7.16 34.91 -10.37
C PRO A 194 -7.39 35.48 -8.96
N VAL A 195 -8.60 35.33 -8.43
CA VAL A 195 -8.97 35.83 -7.10
C VAL A 195 -8.19 35.11 -6.01
N LEU A 196 -8.10 33.78 -6.08
CA LEU A 196 -7.33 32.98 -5.11
C LEU A 196 -5.83 33.34 -5.18
N SER A 197 -5.24 33.37 -6.37
CA SER A 197 -3.82 33.71 -6.53
C SER A 197 -3.51 35.11 -6.00
N ARG A 198 -4.34 36.11 -6.33
CA ARG A 198 -4.20 37.49 -5.84
C ARG A 198 -4.34 37.59 -4.32
N THR A 199 -5.30 36.85 -3.74
CA THR A 199 -5.59 36.90 -2.30
C THR A 199 -4.47 36.30 -1.47
N PHE A 200 -3.89 35.20 -1.92
CA PHE A 200 -2.95 34.42 -1.11
C PHE A 200 -1.48 34.60 -1.51
N ASN A 201 -1.19 35.16 -2.70
CA ASN A 201 0.17 35.28 -3.24
C ASN A 201 0.97 33.98 -3.01
N ALA A 202 0.50 32.88 -3.60
CA ALA A 202 1.07 31.55 -3.39
C ALA A 202 0.75 30.65 -4.57
N HIS A 203 1.49 29.53 -4.66
CA HIS A 203 1.22 28.50 -5.66
C HIS A 203 -0.11 27.80 -5.34
N ILE A 204 -1.16 28.13 -6.09
CA ILE A 204 -2.52 27.58 -5.96
C ILE A 204 -2.97 26.99 -7.29
N ASN A 205 -2.91 25.67 -7.42
CA ASN A 205 -3.42 24.98 -8.60
C ASN A 205 -4.93 24.76 -8.45
N VAL A 206 -5.72 25.11 -9.45
CA VAL A 206 -7.17 24.85 -9.47
C VAL A 206 -7.48 23.99 -10.69
N GLU A 207 -8.00 22.81 -10.45
CA GLU A 207 -8.32 21.82 -11.48
C GLU A 207 -9.80 21.51 -11.48
N PHE A 208 -10.44 21.55 -12.65
CA PHE A 208 -11.80 21.05 -12.81
C PHE A 208 -11.78 19.52 -12.88
N CYS A 209 -12.47 18.90 -11.93
CA CYS A 209 -12.56 17.46 -11.77
C CYS A 209 -13.94 16.99 -12.23
N ASN A 210 -13.99 16.09 -13.21
CA ASN A 210 -15.26 15.43 -13.56
C ASN A 210 -15.08 13.94 -13.93
N SER A 211 -13.82 13.47 -14.01
CA SER A 211 -13.49 12.10 -14.40
C SER A 211 -13.49 11.12 -13.22
N VAL A 212 -13.70 9.84 -13.52
CA VAL A 212 -13.57 8.74 -12.55
C VAL A 212 -12.13 8.57 -12.08
N LYS A 213 -11.13 8.93 -12.91
CA LYS A 213 -9.70 8.95 -12.54
C LYS A 213 -9.44 9.93 -11.38
N SER A 214 -10.15 11.06 -11.32
CA SER A 214 -10.08 11.99 -10.18
C SER A 214 -10.54 11.33 -8.88
N ILE A 215 -11.56 10.45 -8.89
CA ILE A 215 -12.06 9.75 -7.68
C ILE A 215 -11.01 8.80 -7.10
N LYS A 216 -10.27 8.07 -7.95
CA LYS A 216 -9.15 7.21 -7.51
C LYS A 216 -8.05 8.05 -6.87
N TYR A 217 -7.74 9.21 -7.48
CA TYR A 217 -6.78 10.17 -6.95
C TYR A 217 -7.25 10.71 -5.58
N ILE A 218 -8.51 11.11 -5.46
CA ILE A 218 -9.14 11.57 -4.22
C ILE A 218 -9.04 10.52 -3.10
N CYS A 219 -9.41 9.27 -3.38
CA CYS A 219 -9.32 8.19 -2.40
C CYS A 219 -7.88 7.91 -1.96
N LYS A 220 -6.90 8.09 -2.86
CA LYS A 220 -5.48 7.97 -2.52
C LYS A 220 -5.04 9.02 -1.51
N TYR A 221 -5.33 10.30 -1.71
CA TYR A 221 -4.84 11.38 -0.83
C TYR A 221 -5.68 11.58 0.44
N VAL A 222 -6.96 11.21 0.41
CA VAL A 222 -7.84 11.31 1.59
C VAL A 222 -7.65 10.13 2.55
N ASN A 223 -7.25 8.95 2.05
CA ASN A 223 -7.04 7.76 2.88
C ASN A 223 -5.56 7.34 2.97
N LYS A 224 -4.63 8.16 2.49
CA LYS A 224 -3.19 7.88 2.67
C LYS A 224 -2.91 7.91 4.18
N GLY A 225 -2.41 6.81 4.73
CA GLY A 225 -1.86 6.80 6.08
C GLY A 225 -0.58 7.64 6.16
N THR A 226 -0.16 7.96 7.37
CA THR A 226 1.19 8.49 7.64
C THR A 226 2.24 7.57 7.03
N ASP A 227 3.32 8.15 6.51
CA ASP A 227 4.37 7.33 5.91
C ASP A 227 4.99 6.39 6.97
N GLN A 228 5.24 5.15 6.57
CA GLN A 228 5.76 4.08 7.43
C GLN A 228 7.10 3.58 6.90
N ALA A 229 8.03 3.36 7.83
CA ALA A 229 9.32 2.74 7.60
C ALA A 229 9.44 1.51 8.49
N THR A 230 10.07 0.47 7.95
CA THR A 230 10.45 -0.71 8.71
C THR A 230 11.94 -0.57 9.00
N PHE A 231 12.33 -0.56 10.27
CA PHE A 231 13.71 -0.50 10.70
C PHE A 231 14.01 -1.60 11.72
N GLY A 232 15.26 -2.06 11.75
CA GLY A 232 15.74 -2.98 12.78
C GLY A 232 16.24 -2.19 13.98
N VAL A 233 15.80 -2.60 15.17
CA VAL A 233 16.38 -2.17 16.45
C VAL A 233 17.31 -3.30 16.88
N GLU A 234 18.57 -2.99 17.21
CA GLU A 234 19.56 -4.04 17.55
C GLU A 234 19.24 -4.77 18.86
N ASP A 235 19.56 -6.07 18.84
CA ASP A 235 19.50 -7.12 19.87
C ASP A 235 18.21 -7.35 20.64
N LEU A 236 17.32 -8.18 20.06
CA LEU A 236 16.70 -9.38 20.65
C LEU A 236 15.64 -9.94 19.67
N ASP A 237 15.65 -11.26 19.43
CA ASP A 237 14.61 -12.08 18.75
C ASP A 237 14.32 -11.78 17.24
N GLU A 238 14.31 -12.83 16.41
CA GLU A 238 14.01 -12.80 14.96
C GLU A 238 12.63 -12.19 14.65
N VAL A 239 11.66 -12.37 15.55
CA VAL A 239 10.28 -11.85 15.41
C VAL A 239 10.18 -10.36 15.77
N ILE A 240 11.08 -9.86 16.64
CA ILE A 240 11.12 -8.46 17.11
C ILE A 240 12.06 -7.61 16.23
N ARG A 241 12.86 -8.25 15.37
CA ARG A 241 13.90 -7.67 14.51
C ARG A 241 13.44 -6.57 13.54
N TYR A 242 12.14 -6.42 13.31
CA TYR A 242 11.60 -5.47 12.36
C TYR A 242 10.39 -4.72 12.95
N GLU A 243 10.62 -3.48 13.41
CA GLU A 243 9.52 -2.61 13.80
C GLU A 243 9.03 -1.80 12.60
N SER A 244 7.72 -1.88 12.33
CA SER A 244 7.04 -1.01 11.37
C SER A 244 6.52 0.23 12.09
N SER A 245 7.28 1.31 12.02
CA SER A 245 7.01 2.56 12.72
C SER A 245 6.68 3.69 11.74
N ARG A 246 5.91 4.67 12.22
CA ARG A 246 5.56 5.87 11.44
C ARG A 246 6.73 6.85 11.53
N TYR A 247 7.18 7.38 10.40
CA TYR A 247 8.09 8.52 10.43
C TYR A 247 7.32 9.79 10.09
N ILE A 248 7.55 10.83 10.89
CA ILE A 248 6.94 12.15 10.72
C ILE A 248 8.06 13.17 10.48
N SER A 249 7.85 14.10 9.55
CA SER A 249 8.79 15.20 9.36
C SER A 249 8.73 16.16 10.56
N SER A 250 9.78 16.94 10.80
CA SER A 250 9.79 17.96 11.86
C SER A 250 8.66 19.00 11.70
N SER A 251 8.34 19.36 10.45
CA SER A 251 7.21 20.24 10.11
C SER A 251 5.85 19.62 10.44
N GLU A 252 5.66 18.34 10.12
CA GLU A 252 4.44 17.60 10.48
C GLU A 252 4.32 17.42 12.00
N ALA A 253 5.43 17.11 12.68
CA ALA A 253 5.46 16.95 14.12
C ALA A 253 4.99 18.22 14.84
N VAL A 254 5.46 19.39 14.41
CA VAL A 254 5.01 20.68 14.96
C VAL A 254 3.51 20.91 14.73
N TRP A 255 2.99 20.58 13.55
CA TRP A 255 1.55 20.68 13.28
C TRP A 255 0.71 19.80 14.22
N GLN A 256 1.20 18.59 14.50
CA GLN A 256 0.57 17.63 15.43
C GLN A 256 0.65 18.12 16.89
N ILE A 257 1.81 18.63 17.33
CA ILE A 257 2.01 19.20 18.68
C ILE A 257 1.05 20.36 18.92
N LEU A 258 0.86 21.21 17.91
CA LEU A 258 -0.09 22.32 17.96
C LEU A 258 -1.56 21.88 17.86
N CYS A 259 -1.82 20.57 17.76
CA CYS A 259 -3.15 19.98 17.64
C CYS A 259 -3.97 20.54 16.46
N PHE A 260 -3.31 20.90 15.37
CA PHE A 260 -3.99 21.39 14.18
C PHE A 260 -4.60 20.24 13.38
N PRO A 261 -5.85 20.37 12.89
CA PRO A 261 -6.49 19.29 12.14
C PRO A 261 -5.81 19.11 10.78
N ILE A 262 -5.37 17.88 10.51
CA ILE A 262 -4.81 17.47 9.21
C ILE A 262 -5.92 17.33 8.17
N HIS A 263 -7.06 16.79 8.57
CA HIS A 263 -8.21 16.57 7.71
C HIS A 263 -9.41 17.35 8.22
N GLU A 264 -10.17 17.95 7.30
CA GLU A 264 -11.47 18.54 7.60
C GLU A 264 -12.44 18.21 6.47
N ARG A 265 -13.73 18.11 6.78
CA ARG A 265 -14.76 17.75 5.81
C ARG A 265 -16.14 18.19 6.27
N PHE A 266 -16.97 18.58 5.31
CA PHE A 266 -18.35 18.98 5.50
C PHE A 266 -19.27 18.26 4.50
N PRO A 267 -20.38 17.65 4.96
CA PRO A 267 -20.76 17.46 6.37
C PRO A 267 -19.75 16.58 7.10
N PRO A 268 -19.51 16.73 8.41
CA PRO A 268 -18.49 15.95 9.10
C PRO A 268 -18.80 14.45 9.05
N VAL A 269 -17.77 13.66 8.73
CA VAL A 269 -17.81 12.20 8.87
C VAL A 269 -16.75 11.82 9.89
N MET A 270 -17.20 11.30 11.03
CA MET A 270 -16.31 10.83 12.09
C MET A 270 -16.37 9.31 12.17
N HIS A 271 -15.21 8.69 12.35
CA HIS A 271 -15.14 7.29 12.69
C HIS A 271 -15.48 7.14 14.17
N LEU A 272 -16.50 6.34 14.47
CA LEU A 272 -16.81 5.99 15.86
C LEU A 272 -15.80 4.96 16.34
N SER A 273 -15.23 5.17 17.52
CA SER A 273 -14.43 4.18 18.22
C SER A 273 -15.39 3.13 18.77
N VAL A 274 -15.71 2.13 17.95
CA VAL A 274 -16.63 1.05 18.32
C VAL A 274 -15.91 0.09 19.26
N HIS A 275 -16.52 -0.16 20.41
CA HIS A 275 -16.06 -1.10 21.43
C HIS A 275 -17.27 -1.63 22.20
N LEU A 276 -17.09 -2.69 23.01
CA LEU A 276 -18.11 -3.15 23.95
C LEU A 276 -18.24 -2.17 25.12
N GLU A 277 -19.33 -2.25 25.87
CA GLU A 277 -19.48 -1.48 27.10
C GLU A 277 -18.29 -1.78 28.04
N ASN A 278 -17.62 -0.73 28.53
CA ASN A 278 -16.36 -0.79 29.29
C ASN A 278 -15.13 -1.37 28.55
N GLY A 279 -15.26 -1.71 27.27
CA GLY A 279 -14.18 -2.22 26.42
C GLY A 279 -13.36 -1.14 25.69
N GLN A 280 -13.45 0.12 26.12
CA GLN A 280 -12.67 1.21 25.52
C GLN A 280 -11.16 1.03 25.77
N ARG A 281 -10.35 1.32 24.75
CA ARG A 281 -8.89 1.38 24.91
C ARG A 281 -8.52 2.64 25.68
N VAL A 282 -7.77 2.48 26.77
CA VAL A 282 -7.27 3.58 27.61
C VAL A 282 -5.74 3.56 27.60
N TYR A 283 -5.14 4.72 27.34
CA TYR A 283 -3.69 4.92 27.45
C TYR A 283 -3.39 5.59 28.78
N PHE A 284 -2.43 5.04 29.53
CA PHE A 284 -2.04 5.53 30.85
C PHE A 284 -0.52 5.44 31.03
N THR A 285 -0.03 6.21 32.00
CA THR A 285 1.30 6.08 32.60
C THR A 285 1.12 5.62 34.05
N GLU A 286 2.20 5.16 34.70
CA GLU A 286 2.15 4.79 36.12
C GLU A 286 1.51 5.90 36.98
N ASP A 287 1.90 7.14 36.74
CA ASP A 287 1.41 8.31 37.48
C ASP A 287 -0.08 8.62 37.28
N ASN A 288 -0.69 8.21 36.16
CA ASN A 288 -2.07 8.61 35.82
C ASN A 288 -3.07 7.44 35.72
N ALA A 289 -2.63 6.20 35.97
CA ALA A 289 -3.44 5.00 35.85
C ALA A 289 -4.73 5.08 36.69
N ILE A 290 -4.61 5.43 37.98
CA ILE A 290 -5.74 5.53 38.92
C ILE A 290 -6.74 6.59 38.43
N HIS A 291 -6.24 7.77 38.05
CA HIS A 291 -7.09 8.84 37.54
C HIS A 291 -7.81 8.44 36.25
N LYS A 292 -7.13 7.73 35.33
CA LYS A 292 -7.73 7.25 34.07
C LYS A 292 -8.78 6.15 34.27
N ILE A 293 -8.65 5.33 35.31
CA ILE A 293 -9.65 4.32 35.69
C ILE A 293 -10.89 4.99 36.27
N ILE A 294 -10.73 5.96 37.17
CA ILE A 294 -11.84 6.70 37.79
C ILE A 294 -12.55 7.57 36.77
N ASN A 295 -11.78 8.25 35.90
CA ASN A 295 -12.28 9.18 34.89
C ASN A 295 -11.86 8.75 33.47
N PRO A 296 -12.47 7.68 32.93
CA PRO A 296 -12.17 7.24 31.57
C PRO A 296 -12.60 8.30 30.56
N GLN A 297 -11.74 8.59 29.58
CA GLN A 297 -12.10 9.51 28.50
C GLN A 297 -13.29 8.94 27.71
N LYS A 298 -14.30 9.79 27.49
CA LYS A 298 -15.44 9.45 26.65
C LYS A 298 -14.97 9.22 25.22
N THR A 299 -15.26 8.04 24.68
CA THR A 299 -14.96 7.73 23.27
C THR A 299 -15.92 8.46 22.33
N THR A 300 -15.58 8.52 21.04
CA THR A 300 -16.48 9.14 20.05
C THR A 300 -17.84 8.44 19.97
N LEU A 301 -17.92 7.13 20.27
CA LEU A 301 -19.19 6.40 20.41
C LEU A 301 -20.00 6.86 21.63
N MET A 302 -19.35 7.04 22.78
CA MET A 302 -20.03 7.53 23.99
C MET A 302 -20.51 8.98 23.84
N VAL A 303 -19.70 9.85 23.21
CA VAL A 303 -20.12 11.23 22.90
C VAL A 303 -21.30 11.21 21.92
N PHE A 304 -21.29 10.29 20.96
CA PHE A 304 -22.38 10.12 20.00
C PHE A 304 -23.70 9.73 20.67
N PHE A 305 -23.69 8.81 21.64
CA PHE A 305 -24.88 8.46 22.42
C PHE A 305 -25.51 9.67 23.11
N ASN A 306 -24.69 10.60 23.60
CA ASN A 306 -25.14 11.82 24.28
C ASN A 306 -25.64 12.93 23.33
N SER A 307 -25.39 12.83 22.02
CA SER A 307 -25.58 13.94 21.06
C SER A 307 -26.80 13.78 20.12
N THR A 308 -27.72 12.85 20.40
CA THR A 308 -28.64 12.27 19.40
C THR A 308 -29.61 13.27 18.71
N LYS A 309 -29.62 13.25 17.35
CA LYS A 309 -30.65 13.72 16.39
C LYS A 309 -30.98 12.59 15.38
N LEU A 310 -31.94 12.79 14.46
CA LEU A 310 -32.32 11.86 13.35
C LEU A 310 -31.10 11.37 12.54
N ILE A 311 -31.04 10.07 12.21
CA ILE A 311 -29.91 9.42 11.53
C ILE A 311 -30.37 8.54 10.36
N ILE A 312 -29.52 8.44 9.34
CA ILE A 312 -29.58 7.42 8.30
C ILE A 312 -28.89 6.14 8.81
N LEU A 313 -29.68 5.10 9.09
CA LEU A 313 -29.27 3.90 9.84
C LEU A 313 -28.17 3.04 9.20
N GLN A 314 -27.94 3.16 7.89
CA GLN A 314 -26.98 2.28 7.19
C GLN A 314 -25.52 2.41 7.68
N LYS A 315 -25.21 3.39 8.54
CA LYS A 315 -23.82 3.69 8.98
C LYS A 315 -23.49 3.33 10.42
N LEU A 316 -24.48 2.98 11.25
CA LEU A 316 -24.26 2.82 12.68
C LEU A 316 -23.71 1.44 13.07
N PHE A 317 -23.73 0.50 12.13
CA PHE A 317 -23.64 -0.91 12.46
C PHE A 317 -22.88 -1.75 11.42
N CYS A 318 -21.77 -1.21 10.91
CA CYS A 318 -20.63 -2.08 10.59
C CYS A 318 -19.98 -2.46 11.93
N ILE A 319 -20.58 -3.45 12.59
CA ILE A 319 -20.08 -4.10 13.81
C ILE A 319 -18.62 -4.50 13.59
N ALA A 320 -17.80 -4.24 14.60
CA ALA A 320 -16.50 -4.87 14.78
C ALA A 320 -15.63 -4.93 13.50
N LYS A 321 -14.79 -3.90 13.34
CA LYS A 321 -13.39 -4.20 13.02
C LYS A 321 -12.90 -5.18 14.09
N PHE A 322 -13.02 -6.48 13.81
CA PHE A 322 -12.32 -7.51 14.56
C PHE A 322 -10.85 -7.14 14.53
N GLN A 323 -10.23 -7.20 15.70
CA GLN A 323 -8.88 -6.72 15.95
C GLN A 323 -7.89 -7.37 14.97
N HIS A 324 -7.12 -6.50 14.31
CA HIS A 324 -6.01 -6.75 13.38
C HIS A 324 -6.34 -7.09 11.90
N THR A 325 -5.64 -6.32 11.04
CA THR A 325 -5.37 -6.47 9.60
C THR A 325 -6.43 -6.03 8.57
N MET A 326 -5.95 -5.78 7.35
CA MET A 326 -6.20 -4.61 6.49
C MET A 326 -7.30 -4.72 5.41
N TYR A 327 -7.76 -3.53 4.97
CA TYR A 327 -8.27 -3.13 3.64
C TYR A 327 -8.84 -4.20 2.68
N GLY A 328 -10.18 -4.22 2.57
CA GLY A 328 -10.93 -4.85 1.48
C GLY A 328 -11.72 -3.82 0.66
N LYS A 329 -11.74 -4.00 -0.66
CA LYS A 329 -12.23 -3.09 -1.70
C LYS A 329 -13.67 -3.46 -2.07
N ILE A 330 -14.60 -2.50 -2.06
CA ILE A 330 -15.93 -2.66 -2.66
C ILE A 330 -15.82 -2.25 -4.13
N THR A 331 -15.80 -3.23 -5.02
CA THR A 331 -16.09 -3.07 -6.45
C THR A 331 -17.05 -4.18 -6.84
N ASN A 332 -18.16 -3.81 -7.48
CA ASN A 332 -19.26 -4.64 -7.99
C ASN A 332 -20.45 -4.82 -7.05
N PHE A 333 -21.25 -3.75 -6.90
CA PHE A 333 -22.69 -3.88 -6.68
C PHE A 333 -23.37 -2.60 -7.18
N LEU A 334 -23.51 -2.47 -8.49
CA LEU A 334 -24.36 -1.45 -9.10
C LEU A 334 -25.06 -2.04 -10.33
N GLU A 335 -26.04 -2.88 -10.08
CA GLU A 335 -27.29 -2.88 -10.83
C GLU A 335 -28.39 -3.52 -9.98
N GLY A 336 -29.43 -2.75 -9.67
CA GLY A 336 -30.67 -3.30 -9.09
C GLY A 336 -30.77 -3.38 -7.57
N LYS A 337 -30.99 -2.24 -6.90
CA LYS A 337 -32.08 -2.05 -5.91
C LYS A 337 -32.04 -0.63 -5.33
N LYS A 338 -33.07 0.16 -5.65
CA LYS A 338 -33.39 1.43 -4.99
C LYS A 338 -33.87 1.13 -3.56
N GLU A 339 -32.97 1.04 -2.59
CA GLU A 339 -33.38 0.92 -1.19
C GLU A 339 -33.70 2.30 -0.59
N ARG A 340 -34.94 2.42 -0.09
CA ARG A 340 -35.45 3.58 0.65
C ARG A 340 -34.65 3.75 1.94
N LEU A 341 -34.02 4.92 2.10
CA LEU A 341 -33.38 5.32 3.36
C LEU A 341 -34.45 5.61 4.43
N PHE A 342 -34.49 4.80 5.49
CA PHE A 342 -35.27 5.14 6.69
C PHE A 342 -34.48 6.12 7.57
N GLN A 343 -35.06 7.30 7.83
CA GLN A 343 -34.58 8.20 8.90
C GLN A 343 -35.04 7.62 10.25
N ILE A 344 -34.11 7.16 11.08
CA ILE A 344 -34.41 6.60 12.41
C ILE A 344 -33.62 7.37 13.46
N ARG A 345 -34.20 7.57 14.65
CA ARG A 345 -33.50 8.20 15.78
C ARG A 345 -32.25 7.40 16.13
N GLY A 346 -31.13 8.09 16.36
CA GLY A 346 -29.88 7.45 16.75
C GLY A 346 -29.99 6.70 18.09
N PRO A 347 -29.26 5.60 18.28
CA PRO A 347 -29.21 4.88 19.54
C PRO A 347 -28.52 5.72 20.62
N THR A 348 -29.03 5.64 21.85
CA THR A 348 -28.55 6.40 23.01
C THR A 348 -27.75 5.56 24.01
N SER A 349 -27.58 4.27 23.74
CA SER A 349 -26.85 3.34 24.62
C SER A 349 -26.42 2.07 23.87
N PHE A 350 -25.57 1.27 24.51
CA PHE A 350 -25.21 -0.08 24.04
C PHE A 350 -26.42 -1.02 23.93
N THR A 351 -27.43 -0.84 24.78
CA THR A 351 -28.69 -1.60 24.68
C THR A 351 -29.53 -1.13 23.51
N ALA A 352 -29.64 0.18 23.28
CA ALA A 352 -30.39 0.73 22.14
C ALA A 352 -29.83 0.29 20.79
N LEU A 353 -28.51 0.09 20.73
CA LEU A 353 -27.82 -0.54 19.61
C LEU A 353 -28.43 -1.93 19.27
N LYS A 354 -28.82 -2.74 20.25
CA LYS A 354 -29.40 -4.07 20.01
C LYS A 354 -30.88 -4.07 19.65
N ILE A 355 -31.56 -2.92 19.64
CA ILE A 355 -33.00 -2.85 19.38
C ILE A 355 -33.26 -2.75 17.88
N VAL A 356 -33.94 -3.76 17.32
CA VAL A 356 -34.37 -3.79 15.92
C VAL A 356 -35.87 -3.97 15.87
N ALA A 357 -36.58 -3.06 15.20
CA ALA A 357 -38.05 -3.05 15.13
C ALA A 357 -38.75 -3.19 16.51
N GLY A 358 -38.18 -2.60 17.56
CA GLY A 358 -38.71 -2.66 18.93
C GLY A 358 -38.30 -3.90 19.73
N VAL A 359 -37.57 -4.85 19.14
CA VAL A 359 -37.11 -6.08 19.80
C VAL A 359 -35.62 -6.00 20.14
N VAL A 360 -35.28 -6.27 21.40
CA VAL A 360 -33.88 -6.38 21.85
C VAL A 360 -33.30 -7.70 21.34
N GLN A 361 -32.27 -7.60 20.51
CA GLN A 361 -31.57 -8.75 19.94
C GLN A 361 -30.53 -9.31 20.93
N LEU A 362 -30.30 -10.62 20.87
CA LEU A 362 -29.42 -11.34 21.81
C LEU A 362 -27.95 -10.86 21.72
N SER A 363 -27.51 -10.46 20.54
CA SER A 363 -26.16 -9.95 20.30
C SER A 363 -26.19 -8.79 19.31
N PHE A 364 -25.11 -8.01 19.25
CA PHE A 364 -24.96 -7.00 18.20
C PHE A 364 -25.03 -7.64 16.81
N GLN A 365 -24.37 -8.79 16.61
CA GLN A 365 -24.41 -9.51 15.34
C GLN A 365 -25.84 -9.89 14.93
N ALA A 366 -26.67 -10.35 15.88
CA ALA A 366 -28.07 -10.63 15.64
C ALA A 366 -28.85 -9.36 15.23
N ALA A 367 -28.54 -8.21 15.83
CA ALA A 367 -29.10 -6.92 15.42
C ALA A 367 -28.72 -6.53 13.98
N CYS A 368 -27.47 -6.71 13.57
CA CYS A 368 -27.08 -6.46 12.18
C CYS A 368 -27.74 -7.40 11.18
N ARG A 369 -27.90 -8.68 11.54
CA ARG A 369 -28.61 -9.66 10.72
C ARG A 369 -30.07 -9.24 10.54
N ALA A 370 -30.75 -8.87 11.62
CA ALA A 370 -32.14 -8.42 11.59
C ALA A 370 -32.33 -7.10 10.81
N LEU A 371 -31.30 -6.25 10.74
CA LEU A 371 -31.31 -5.02 9.94
C LEU A 371 -30.92 -5.22 8.46
N GLY A 372 -30.54 -6.44 8.05
CA GLY A 372 -30.04 -6.71 6.70
C GLY A 372 -28.71 -6.01 6.38
N LEU A 373 -27.87 -5.77 7.41
CA LEU A 373 -26.58 -5.09 7.26
C LEU A 373 -25.40 -6.04 7.04
N LEU A 374 -25.62 -7.35 7.21
CA LEU A 374 -24.67 -8.39 6.83
C LEU A 374 -24.92 -8.73 5.36
N GLU A 375 -23.85 -8.96 4.58
CA GLU A 375 -23.98 -9.39 3.19
C GLU A 375 -24.82 -10.67 3.11
N ASP A 376 -25.66 -10.78 2.07
CA ASP A 376 -26.31 -12.06 1.81
C ASP A 376 -25.25 -13.06 1.32
N ASP A 377 -25.32 -14.31 1.77
CA ASP A 377 -24.35 -15.31 1.36
C ASP A 377 -24.67 -15.87 -0.06
N THR A 378 -25.58 -15.25 -0.83
CA THR A 378 -26.00 -15.81 -2.14
C THR A 378 -24.89 -15.72 -3.17
N HIS A 379 -24.08 -14.66 -3.13
CA HIS A 379 -22.92 -14.56 -4.02
C HIS A 379 -21.83 -15.58 -3.70
N TRP A 380 -21.56 -15.86 -2.42
CA TRP A 380 -20.67 -16.97 -2.03
C TRP A 380 -21.18 -18.32 -2.51
N ASN A 381 -22.50 -18.51 -2.48
CA ASN A 381 -23.11 -19.70 -3.03
C ASN A 381 -22.90 -19.82 -4.54
N SER A 382 -23.14 -18.76 -5.30
CA SER A 382 -22.91 -18.75 -6.75
C SER A 382 -21.42 -18.94 -7.09
N THR A 383 -20.51 -18.32 -6.35
CA THR A 383 -19.07 -18.47 -6.53
C THR A 383 -18.60 -19.91 -6.29
N LEU A 384 -19.09 -20.56 -5.22
CA LEU A 384 -18.73 -21.95 -4.92
C LEU A 384 -19.43 -22.94 -5.86
N GLU A 385 -20.66 -22.66 -6.30
CA GLU A 385 -21.34 -23.43 -7.35
C GLU A 385 -20.58 -23.37 -8.67
N GLU A 386 -20.12 -22.19 -9.10
CA GLU A 386 -19.31 -22.02 -10.31
C GLU A 386 -17.98 -22.78 -10.21
N ALA A 387 -17.26 -22.61 -9.10
CA ALA A 387 -15.99 -23.33 -8.86
C ALA A 387 -16.20 -24.84 -8.84
N SER A 388 -17.33 -25.34 -8.32
CA SER A 388 -17.63 -26.78 -8.27
C SER A 388 -17.77 -27.43 -9.65
N ILE A 389 -17.99 -26.66 -10.71
CA ILE A 389 -18.13 -27.17 -12.07
C ILE A 389 -16.76 -27.34 -12.75
N SER A 390 -15.79 -26.48 -12.43
CA SER A 390 -14.53 -26.38 -13.18
C SER A 390 -13.26 -26.67 -12.38
N GLU A 391 -13.32 -26.69 -11.05
CA GLU A 391 -12.14 -26.76 -10.18
C GLU A 391 -12.05 -28.08 -9.39
N SER A 392 -10.83 -28.42 -8.97
CA SER A 392 -10.61 -29.58 -8.09
C SER A 392 -11.09 -29.33 -6.65
N PRO A 393 -11.47 -30.37 -5.89
CA PRO A 393 -11.90 -30.23 -4.49
C PRO A 393 -10.91 -29.48 -3.59
N ASN A 394 -9.60 -29.65 -3.85
CA ASN A 394 -8.56 -28.90 -3.15
C ASN A 394 -8.64 -27.39 -3.44
N LYS A 395 -8.84 -26.99 -4.70
CA LYS A 395 -9.03 -25.59 -5.09
C LYS A 395 -10.32 -25.00 -4.56
N ILE A 396 -11.39 -25.79 -4.49
CA ILE A 396 -12.64 -25.38 -3.86
C ILE A 396 -12.44 -25.17 -2.34
N ARG A 397 -11.63 -26.00 -1.65
CA ARG A 397 -11.25 -25.80 -0.24
C ARG A 397 -10.40 -24.55 -0.02
N GLU A 398 -9.42 -24.27 -0.88
CA GLU A 398 -8.65 -23.02 -0.87
C GLU A 398 -9.58 -21.79 -1.00
N LEU A 399 -10.51 -21.84 -1.97
CA LEU A 399 -11.49 -20.77 -2.19
C LEU A 399 -12.43 -20.60 -0.99
N PHE A 400 -12.91 -21.71 -0.41
CA PHE A 400 -13.73 -21.68 0.79
C PHE A 400 -12.98 -21.07 1.98
N ALA A 401 -11.70 -21.41 2.16
CA ALA A 401 -10.85 -20.83 3.21
C ALA A 401 -10.62 -19.32 2.98
N ILE A 402 -10.43 -18.87 1.74
CA ILE A 402 -10.35 -17.44 1.39
C ILE A 402 -11.64 -16.73 1.76
N ILE A 403 -12.79 -17.28 1.36
CA ILE A 403 -14.11 -16.72 1.67
C ILE A 403 -14.30 -16.64 3.19
N LEU A 404 -13.92 -17.69 3.92
CA LEU A 404 -14.04 -17.77 5.37
C LEU A 404 -13.16 -16.77 6.11
N VAL A 405 -11.90 -16.63 5.69
CA VAL A 405 -10.89 -15.78 6.36
C VAL A 405 -11.06 -14.31 6.00
N PHE A 406 -11.35 -13.99 4.74
CA PHE A 406 -11.27 -12.62 4.23
C PHE A 406 -12.61 -11.97 3.91
N CYS A 407 -13.69 -12.75 3.75
CA CYS A 407 -14.90 -12.27 3.08
C CYS A 407 -16.16 -12.14 3.96
N GLN A 408 -16.04 -12.09 5.29
CA GLN A 408 -17.15 -11.78 6.22
C GLN A 408 -18.46 -12.56 5.96
N VAL A 409 -18.37 -13.89 5.85
CA VAL A 409 -19.53 -14.78 5.64
C VAL A 409 -20.56 -14.63 6.76
N GLY A 410 -21.84 -14.47 6.39
CA GLY A 410 -22.95 -14.26 7.33
C GLY A 410 -23.29 -15.49 8.18
N ASP A 411 -23.25 -16.68 7.56
CA ASP A 411 -23.40 -17.99 8.21
C ASP A 411 -22.45 -19.05 7.61
N PRO A 412 -21.20 -19.15 8.12
CA PRO A 412 -20.20 -20.11 7.64
C PRO A 412 -20.64 -21.57 7.67
N ILE A 413 -21.44 -21.96 8.66
CA ILE A 413 -21.90 -23.34 8.85
C ILE A 413 -22.96 -23.70 7.83
N LYS A 414 -23.86 -22.77 7.52
CA LYS A 414 -24.83 -22.94 6.44
C LYS A 414 -24.12 -23.05 5.08
N LEU A 415 -23.09 -22.22 4.84
CA LEU A 415 -22.31 -22.26 3.62
C LEU A 415 -21.56 -23.60 3.48
N TRP A 416 -20.87 -24.04 4.54
CA TRP A 416 -20.23 -25.36 4.59
C TRP A 416 -21.20 -26.50 4.29
N LYS A 417 -22.34 -26.55 5.00
CA LYS A 417 -23.33 -27.62 4.82
C LYS A 417 -23.82 -27.75 3.38
N LYS A 418 -23.88 -26.63 2.64
CA LYS A 418 -24.33 -26.62 1.24
C LYS A 418 -23.24 -27.11 0.28
N HIS A 419 -21.97 -26.84 0.53
CA HIS A 419 -20.87 -27.12 -0.41
C HIS A 419 -19.94 -28.26 0.02
N ARG A 420 -20.14 -28.85 1.21
CA ARG A 420 -19.28 -29.90 1.78
C ARG A 420 -19.10 -31.12 0.88
N ASP A 421 -20.07 -31.41 0.00
CA ASP A 421 -19.99 -32.55 -0.91
C ASP A 421 -18.96 -32.33 -2.02
N SER A 422 -18.96 -31.15 -2.63
CA SER A 422 -17.95 -30.73 -3.61
C SER A 422 -16.58 -30.56 -2.97
N LEU A 423 -16.55 -30.04 -1.73
CA LEU A 423 -15.32 -29.88 -0.95
C LEU A 423 -14.68 -31.21 -0.54
N ALA A 424 -15.46 -32.29 -0.44
CA ALA A 424 -15.00 -33.60 0.03
C ALA A 424 -14.95 -34.67 -1.08
N GLU A 425 -15.17 -34.30 -2.35
CA GLU A 425 -15.31 -35.27 -3.45
C GLU A 425 -14.05 -36.13 -3.63
N ASP A 426 -12.86 -35.57 -3.47
CA ASP A 426 -11.58 -36.29 -3.54
C ASP A 426 -11.42 -37.27 -2.38
N VAL A 427 -11.81 -36.86 -1.17
CA VAL A 427 -11.84 -37.74 0.01
C VAL A 427 -12.81 -38.89 -0.22
N LYS A 428 -14.02 -38.62 -0.75
CA LYS A 428 -15.00 -39.67 -1.08
C LYS A 428 -14.42 -40.70 -2.06
N LYS A 429 -13.77 -40.25 -3.13
CA LYS A 429 -13.16 -41.12 -4.14
C LYS A 429 -12.04 -42.00 -3.59
N GLN A 430 -11.29 -41.52 -2.58
CA GLN A 430 -10.27 -42.33 -1.91
C GLN A 430 -10.88 -43.51 -1.15
N PHE A 431 -11.97 -43.27 -0.41
CA PHE A 431 -12.69 -44.34 0.31
C PHE A 431 -13.44 -45.29 -0.63
N GLU A 432 -13.93 -44.80 -1.77
CA GLU A 432 -14.53 -45.62 -2.83
C GLU A 432 -13.52 -46.61 -3.44
N ALA A 433 -12.28 -46.16 -3.68
CA ALA A 433 -11.21 -47.01 -4.20
C ALA A 433 -10.85 -48.16 -3.24
N GLU A 434 -11.08 -47.98 -1.93
CA GLU A 434 -10.85 -48.97 -0.90
C GLU A 434 -12.03 -49.96 -0.69
N LYS A 435 -13.06 -49.90 -1.55
CA LYS A 435 -14.28 -50.74 -1.51
C LYS A 435 -15.08 -50.64 -0.20
N VAL A 436 -15.06 -49.48 0.45
CA VAL A 436 -15.84 -49.22 1.67
C VAL A 436 -17.24 -48.70 1.31
N ASN A 437 -18.27 -49.09 2.06
CA ASN A 437 -19.62 -48.56 1.90
C ASN A 437 -19.70 -47.12 2.44
N ILE A 438 -19.75 -46.14 1.53
CA ILE A 438 -19.66 -44.70 1.82
C ILE A 438 -20.77 -44.20 2.77
N ASP A 439 -21.97 -44.76 2.67
CA ASP A 439 -23.13 -44.28 3.43
C ASP A 439 -22.95 -44.48 4.94
N LEU A 440 -22.09 -45.42 5.36
CA LEU A 440 -21.75 -45.66 6.77
C LEU A 440 -20.61 -44.75 7.28
N TYR A 441 -19.89 -44.03 6.41
CA TYR A 441 -18.64 -43.32 6.72
C TYR A 441 -18.66 -41.82 6.35
N LEU A 442 -19.82 -41.26 5.99
CA LEU A 442 -19.97 -39.84 5.65
C LEU A 442 -19.43 -38.88 6.72
N ASP A 443 -19.63 -39.19 8.00
CA ASP A 443 -19.10 -38.39 9.11
C ASP A 443 -17.57 -38.39 9.15
N ILE A 444 -16.95 -39.52 8.83
CA ILE A 444 -15.49 -39.67 8.75
C ILE A 444 -14.95 -38.90 7.54
N VAL A 445 -15.61 -39.00 6.38
CA VAL A 445 -15.25 -38.25 5.16
C VAL A 445 -15.32 -36.74 5.40
N TYR A 446 -16.41 -36.25 6.00
CA TYR A 446 -16.55 -34.82 6.28
C TYR A 446 -15.59 -34.36 7.37
N ASN A 447 -15.29 -35.18 8.37
CA ASN A 447 -14.26 -34.88 9.36
C ASN A 447 -12.88 -34.75 8.71
N GLN A 448 -12.52 -35.67 7.81
CA GLN A 448 -11.26 -35.61 7.07
C GLN A 448 -11.19 -34.36 6.17
N CYS A 449 -12.29 -34.00 5.51
CA CYS A 449 -12.37 -32.76 4.73
C CYS A 449 -12.22 -31.51 5.62
N LEU A 450 -12.81 -31.51 6.83
CA LEU A 450 -12.65 -30.44 7.80
C LEU A 450 -11.21 -30.32 8.33
N ILE A 451 -10.49 -31.44 8.49
CA ILE A 451 -9.05 -31.43 8.83
C ILE A 451 -8.26 -30.72 7.73
N LEU A 452 -8.46 -31.11 6.47
CA LEU A 452 -7.78 -30.49 5.33
C LEU A 452 -8.11 -28.99 5.20
N LEU A 453 -9.37 -28.62 5.42
CA LEU A 453 -9.80 -27.23 5.40
C LEU A 453 -9.18 -26.44 6.58
N GLU A 454 -9.11 -27.03 7.77
CA GLU A 454 -8.52 -26.39 8.94
C GLU A 454 -7.03 -26.11 8.75
N ASP A 455 -6.29 -27.04 8.14
CA ASP A 455 -4.87 -26.85 7.85
C ASP A 455 -4.65 -25.66 6.89
N ILE A 456 -5.51 -25.50 5.87
CA ILE A 456 -5.48 -24.34 4.97
C ILE A 456 -5.78 -23.05 5.74
N VAL A 457 -6.83 -23.03 6.56
CA VAL A 457 -7.24 -21.83 7.30
C VAL A 457 -6.18 -21.40 8.33
N ILE A 458 -5.56 -22.36 9.02
CA ILE A 458 -4.44 -22.10 9.95
C ILE A 458 -3.25 -21.53 9.17
N SER A 459 -2.89 -22.11 8.04
CA SER A 459 -1.77 -21.62 7.22
C SER A 459 -1.97 -20.18 6.75
N MET A 460 -3.22 -19.79 6.45
CA MET A 460 -3.55 -18.47 5.93
C MET A 460 -3.73 -17.39 7.01
N SER A 461 -4.20 -17.77 8.20
CA SER A 461 -4.68 -16.80 9.20
C SER A 461 -4.15 -17.01 10.62
N GLY A 462 -3.49 -18.13 10.89
CA GLY A 462 -3.09 -18.57 12.23
C GLY A 462 -4.27 -18.96 13.14
N LYS A 463 -5.50 -19.05 12.62
CA LYS A 463 -6.71 -19.34 13.38
C LYS A 463 -7.25 -20.74 13.05
N ALA A 464 -7.80 -21.42 14.06
CA ALA A 464 -8.50 -22.70 13.88
C ALA A 464 -9.94 -22.51 13.40
N LEU A 465 -10.55 -23.54 12.81
CA LEU A 465 -11.94 -23.50 12.33
C LEU A 465 -12.96 -23.18 13.44
N LEU A 466 -12.65 -23.56 14.68
CA LEU A 466 -13.45 -23.23 15.86
C LEU A 466 -13.71 -21.72 15.99
N GLN A 467 -12.76 -20.87 15.60
CA GLN A 467 -12.90 -19.41 15.67
C GLN A 467 -13.90 -18.85 14.64
N PHE A 468 -14.29 -19.66 13.66
CA PHE A 468 -15.28 -19.32 12.64
C PHE A 468 -16.64 -20.01 12.90
N GLY A 469 -16.82 -20.63 14.08
CA GLY A 469 -18.08 -21.24 14.52
C GLY A 469 -18.24 -22.72 14.19
N PHE A 470 -17.20 -23.39 13.69
CA PHE A 470 -17.20 -24.84 13.44
C PHE A 470 -16.93 -25.62 14.73
N LEU A 471 -17.30 -26.90 14.75
CA LEU A 471 -16.75 -27.84 15.72
C LEU A 471 -15.33 -28.20 15.29
N SER A 472 -14.41 -28.30 16.25
CA SER A 472 -13.05 -28.77 15.96
C SER A 472 -13.10 -30.17 15.34
N PRO A 473 -12.40 -30.42 14.22
CA PRO A 473 -12.34 -31.75 13.65
C PRO A 473 -11.66 -32.72 14.62
N SER A 474 -12.18 -33.94 14.71
CA SER A 474 -11.59 -34.99 15.54
C SER A 474 -10.32 -35.50 14.86
N ARG A 475 -9.16 -35.16 15.42
CA ARG A 475 -7.87 -35.75 15.04
C ARG A 475 -7.62 -36.92 16.00
N GLU A 476 -7.91 -38.15 15.59
CA GLU A 476 -7.60 -39.32 16.42
C GLU A 476 -6.09 -39.37 16.72
N ALA A 477 -5.76 -39.78 17.94
CA ALA A 477 -4.40 -39.79 18.49
C ALA A 477 -3.48 -40.69 17.66
N GLY A 478 -2.72 -40.11 16.74
CA GLY A 478 -1.78 -40.86 15.90
C GLY A 478 -0.97 -40.07 14.88
N PHE A 479 -1.39 -38.85 14.51
CA PHE A 479 -0.61 -37.97 13.62
C PHE A 479 -0.27 -36.66 14.33
N ALA A 480 0.70 -36.75 15.23
CA ALA A 480 1.39 -35.59 15.75
C ALA A 480 2.09 -34.86 14.60
N ILE A 481 1.62 -33.64 14.34
CA ILE A 481 2.35 -32.46 13.88
C ILE A 481 3.81 -32.77 13.48
N SER A 482 4.04 -32.98 12.18
CA SER A 482 5.25 -32.46 11.57
C SER A 482 4.82 -31.25 10.75
N ASN A 483 5.37 -30.08 11.10
CA ASN A 483 5.28 -28.87 10.28
C ASN A 483 5.51 -29.28 8.82
N HIS A 484 4.55 -29.20 7.90
CA HIS A 484 4.72 -29.77 6.56
C HIS A 484 5.91 -29.13 5.80
N HIS A 485 6.27 -27.89 6.16
CA HIS A 485 7.49 -27.22 5.73
C HIS A 485 8.76 -27.80 6.38
N TYR A 486 8.75 -28.09 7.68
CA TYR A 486 9.85 -28.78 8.38
C TYR A 486 10.00 -30.23 7.92
N GLY A 487 8.89 -30.96 7.76
CA GLY A 487 8.81 -32.31 7.21
C GLY A 487 9.32 -32.39 5.78
N LYS A 488 9.05 -31.39 4.93
CA LYS A 488 9.67 -31.26 3.60
C LYS A 488 11.15 -30.89 3.67
N GLU A 489 11.56 -30.04 4.61
CA GLU A 489 12.97 -29.68 4.80
C GLU A 489 13.82 -30.80 5.42
N ILE A 490 13.22 -31.78 6.10
CA ILE A 490 13.94 -32.94 6.67
C ILE A 490 13.67 -34.27 5.96
N ALA A 491 12.71 -34.33 5.03
CA ALA A 491 12.44 -35.49 4.17
C ALA A 491 13.44 -35.54 3.01
N TYR A 492 14.72 -35.56 3.34
CA TYR A 492 15.76 -35.80 2.38
C TYR A 492 15.61 -37.21 1.80
N ASP A 493 15.67 -37.34 0.47
CA ASP A 493 15.86 -38.64 -0.16
C ASP A 493 17.27 -39.11 0.16
N THR A 494 17.40 -39.85 1.26
CA THR A 494 18.69 -40.33 1.78
C THR A 494 19.37 -41.28 0.80
N VAL A 495 18.61 -41.98 -0.04
CA VAL A 495 19.15 -42.84 -1.08
C VAL A 495 19.77 -41.97 -2.18
N HIS A 496 19.03 -40.99 -2.70
CA HIS A 496 19.56 -40.06 -3.71
C HIS A 496 20.76 -39.24 -3.20
N LEU A 497 20.68 -38.70 -1.97
CA LEU A 497 21.80 -37.98 -1.35
C LEU A 497 23.02 -38.88 -1.15
N SER A 498 22.83 -40.16 -0.77
CA SER A 498 23.95 -41.11 -0.67
C SER A 498 24.60 -41.37 -2.02
N THR A 499 23.81 -41.41 -3.10
CA THR A 499 24.32 -41.50 -4.48
C THR A 499 25.12 -40.25 -4.86
N ILE A 500 24.60 -39.05 -4.55
CA ILE A 500 25.32 -37.78 -4.77
C ILE A 500 26.67 -37.75 -4.03
N VAL A 501 26.70 -38.21 -2.77
CA VAL A 501 27.95 -38.29 -1.99
C VAL A 501 28.91 -39.30 -2.61
N ALA A 502 28.44 -40.49 -3.00
CA ALA A 502 29.27 -41.52 -3.62
C ALA A 502 29.88 -41.05 -4.95
N GLU A 503 29.13 -40.29 -5.75
CA GLU A 503 29.58 -39.76 -7.04
C GLU A 503 30.52 -38.56 -6.91
N ASN A 504 30.30 -37.68 -5.93
CA ASN A 504 31.00 -36.39 -5.86
C ASN A 504 32.12 -36.33 -4.82
N ALA A 505 32.07 -37.13 -3.74
CA ALA A 505 33.18 -37.21 -2.78
C ALA A 505 34.53 -37.60 -3.42
N PRO A 506 34.59 -38.49 -4.43
CA PRO A 506 35.84 -38.77 -5.15
C PRO A 506 36.37 -37.58 -5.96
N LYS A 507 35.47 -36.74 -6.47
CA LYS A 507 35.76 -35.55 -7.31
C LYS A 507 36.28 -34.35 -6.51
N LEU A 508 36.15 -34.38 -5.18
CA LEU A 508 36.70 -33.34 -4.31
C LEU A 508 38.22 -33.25 -4.48
N ASN A 509 38.72 -32.03 -4.60
CA ASN A 509 40.16 -31.78 -4.57
C ASN A 509 40.72 -32.01 -3.15
N GLN A 510 42.04 -31.99 -3.00
CA GLN A 510 42.70 -32.33 -1.73
C GLN A 510 42.23 -31.43 -0.57
N GLU A 511 42.12 -30.12 -0.79
CA GLU A 511 41.67 -29.14 0.21
C GLU A 511 40.21 -29.38 0.62
N GLN A 512 39.34 -29.65 -0.36
CA GLN A 512 37.93 -29.95 -0.13
C GLN A 512 37.73 -31.27 0.62
N LYS A 513 38.53 -32.30 0.30
CA LYS A 513 38.49 -33.60 1.01
C LYS A 513 38.86 -33.43 2.48
N GLU A 514 39.90 -32.66 2.77
CA GLU A 514 40.34 -32.42 4.15
C GLU A 514 39.26 -31.72 4.99
N ILE A 515 38.60 -30.70 4.44
CA ILE A 515 37.50 -30.01 5.12
C ILE A 515 36.29 -30.94 5.27
N TYR A 516 35.92 -31.65 4.20
CA TYR A 516 34.79 -32.58 4.19
C TYR A 516 34.91 -33.63 5.30
N TYR A 517 36.05 -34.30 5.42
CA TYR A 517 36.27 -35.31 6.46
C TYR A 517 36.44 -34.71 7.86
N LYS A 518 37.02 -33.51 8.01
CA LYS A 518 37.08 -32.82 9.32
C LYS A 518 35.68 -32.53 9.85
N VAL A 519 34.78 -32.01 9.01
CA VAL A 519 33.38 -31.74 9.39
C VAL A 519 32.66 -33.05 9.71
N LEU A 520 32.81 -34.08 8.87
CA LEU A 520 32.18 -35.38 9.10
C LEU A 520 32.64 -36.00 10.43
N ASN A 521 33.93 -35.94 10.74
CA ASN A 521 34.50 -36.43 11.98
C ASN A 521 34.04 -35.62 13.20
N SER A 522 33.87 -34.31 13.07
CA SER A 522 33.34 -33.48 14.16
C SER A 522 31.89 -33.81 14.48
N ILE A 523 31.07 -34.06 13.45
CA ILE A 523 29.68 -34.49 13.60
C ILE A 523 29.60 -35.89 14.23
N THR A 524 30.39 -36.86 13.75
CA THR A 524 30.34 -38.24 14.28
C THR A 524 30.92 -38.35 15.69
N SER A 525 31.91 -37.53 16.04
CA SER A 525 32.48 -37.47 17.41
C SER A 525 31.69 -36.56 18.36
N ASN A 526 30.64 -35.88 17.87
CA ASN A 526 29.82 -34.93 18.63
C ASN A 526 30.67 -33.86 19.37
N SER A 527 31.78 -33.46 18.76
CA SER A 527 32.82 -32.62 19.39
C SER A 527 32.62 -31.12 19.18
N GLY A 528 31.60 -30.70 18.42
CA GLY A 528 31.24 -29.30 18.24
C GLY A 528 30.29 -28.82 19.34
N ASP A 529 30.70 -27.85 20.15
CA ASP A 529 29.86 -27.20 21.17
C ASP A 529 29.17 -25.92 20.65
N GLY A 530 29.38 -25.58 19.37
CA GLY A 530 28.85 -24.37 18.74
C GLY A 530 29.45 -23.07 19.29
N LYS A 531 30.47 -23.12 20.15
CA LYS A 531 31.10 -21.94 20.75
C LYS A 531 32.38 -21.60 20.01
N ILE A 532 32.36 -20.48 19.32
CA ILE A 532 33.57 -19.92 18.70
C ILE A 532 34.35 -19.19 19.79
N LYS A 533 35.64 -19.52 19.97
CA LYS A 533 36.52 -18.74 20.85
C LYS A 533 36.74 -17.36 20.22
N GLU A 534 36.05 -16.36 20.75
CA GLU A 534 36.27 -14.96 20.39
C GLU A 534 37.44 -14.40 21.20
N GLU A 535 38.40 -13.78 20.52
CA GLU A 535 39.40 -12.92 21.13
C GLU A 535 39.20 -11.50 20.60
N GLU A 536 38.98 -10.53 21.50
CA GLU A 536 38.79 -9.11 21.17
C GLU A 536 37.69 -8.83 20.12
N GLY A 537 36.58 -9.58 20.16
CA GLY A 537 35.45 -9.41 19.24
C GLY A 537 35.76 -9.83 17.80
N ARG A 538 36.82 -10.62 17.59
CA ARG A 538 37.17 -11.22 16.30
C ARG A 538 37.16 -12.73 16.39
N ILE A 539 36.66 -13.35 15.31
CA ILE A 539 36.70 -14.80 15.13
C ILE A 539 38.04 -15.16 14.50
N ASN A 540 38.86 -15.92 15.21
CA ASN A 540 40.10 -16.48 14.66
C ASN A 540 39.75 -17.66 13.73
N ILE A 541 39.84 -17.42 12.41
CA ILE A 541 39.69 -18.47 11.40
C ILE A 541 41.02 -19.24 11.34
N PRO A 542 41.05 -20.56 11.63
CA PRO A 542 42.28 -21.33 11.58
C PRO A 542 42.86 -21.31 10.16
N GLU A 543 44.17 -21.10 10.02
CA GLU A 543 44.86 -21.16 8.70
C GLU A 543 44.67 -22.52 8.01
N SER A 544 44.34 -23.57 8.77
CA SER A 544 44.01 -24.90 8.25
C SER A 544 42.59 -25.06 7.65
N LEU A 545 41.74 -24.02 7.73
CA LEU A 545 40.37 -24.05 7.19
C LEU A 545 40.35 -23.72 5.69
N GLY A 546 41.41 -23.10 5.15
CA GLY A 546 41.54 -22.82 3.74
C GLY A 546 42.61 -21.77 3.46
N ASN A 547 42.88 -21.55 2.18
CA ASN A 547 43.85 -20.56 1.76
C ASN A 547 43.27 -19.15 1.86
N ILE A 548 43.88 -18.30 2.69
CA ILE A 548 43.52 -16.89 2.79
C ILE A 548 44.00 -16.18 1.52
N VAL A 549 43.08 -15.47 0.87
CA VAL A 549 43.38 -14.67 -0.33
C VAL A 549 43.27 -13.20 0.03
N GLY A 550 44.31 -12.41 -0.28
CA GLY A 550 44.40 -11.00 0.11
C GLY A 550 43.62 -10.03 -0.77
N ASP A 551 43.17 -10.46 -1.95
CA ASP A 551 42.52 -9.57 -2.91
C ASP A 551 41.46 -10.28 -3.77
N LEU A 552 40.50 -9.49 -4.26
CA LEU A 552 39.39 -9.98 -5.05
C LEU A 552 39.82 -10.57 -6.40
N ILE A 553 40.90 -10.07 -7.02
CA ILE A 553 41.35 -10.55 -8.33
C ILE A 553 41.80 -12.00 -8.19
N THR A 554 42.68 -12.27 -7.23
CA THR A 554 43.19 -13.62 -6.94
C THR A 554 42.06 -14.57 -6.56
N LEU A 555 41.08 -14.12 -5.77
CA LEU A 555 39.91 -14.92 -5.41
C LEU A 555 39.09 -15.30 -6.64
N THR A 556 38.82 -14.31 -7.50
CA THR A 556 38.01 -14.50 -8.70
C THR A 556 38.71 -15.41 -9.72
N GLU A 557 40.02 -15.25 -9.91
CA GLU A 557 40.80 -16.07 -10.84
C GLU A 557 40.94 -17.52 -10.36
N ARG A 558 40.93 -17.74 -9.04
CA ARG A 558 41.00 -19.07 -8.43
C ARG A 558 39.67 -19.82 -8.54
N ILE A 559 38.53 -19.12 -8.40
CA ILE A 559 37.20 -19.73 -8.49
C ILE A 559 36.71 -19.81 -9.95
N TYR A 560 36.95 -18.77 -10.75
CA TYR A 560 36.56 -18.67 -12.17
C TYR A 560 37.79 -18.41 -13.08
N PRO A 561 38.68 -19.40 -13.25
CA PRO A 561 39.88 -19.23 -14.07
C PRO A 561 39.52 -18.97 -15.54
N ASN A 562 40.23 -18.05 -16.19
CA ASN A 562 40.07 -17.70 -17.61
C ASN A 562 38.65 -17.25 -18.01
N ILE A 563 37.91 -16.59 -17.11
CA ILE A 563 36.51 -16.17 -17.35
C ILE A 563 36.31 -15.34 -18.64
N HIS A 564 37.34 -14.63 -19.10
CA HIS A 564 37.33 -13.86 -20.34
C HIS A 564 37.14 -14.72 -21.62
N GLN A 565 37.47 -16.00 -21.54
CA GLN A 565 37.40 -16.97 -22.65
C GLN A 565 36.08 -17.75 -22.67
N VAL A 566 35.18 -17.48 -21.71
CA VAL A 566 33.90 -18.19 -21.58
C VAL A 566 32.94 -17.70 -22.68
N GLY A 567 32.77 -18.53 -23.70
CA GLY A 567 31.82 -18.32 -24.80
C GLY A 567 30.37 -18.61 -24.42
N VAL A 568 29.47 -18.46 -25.40
CA VAL A 568 28.02 -18.53 -25.22
C VAL A 568 27.54 -19.91 -24.72
N ASP A 569 28.27 -21.01 -24.93
CA ASP A 569 27.78 -22.37 -24.63
C ASP A 569 28.21 -22.95 -23.26
N SER A 570 28.80 -22.16 -22.38
CA SER A 570 29.46 -22.64 -21.14
C SER A 570 28.60 -22.58 -19.86
N SER A 571 27.26 -22.70 -19.96
CA SER A 571 26.37 -22.49 -18.80
C SER A 571 26.56 -23.50 -17.65
N SER A 572 27.00 -24.73 -17.94
CA SER A 572 27.31 -25.75 -16.93
C SER A 572 28.52 -25.36 -16.08
N TRP A 573 29.59 -24.88 -16.72
CA TRP A 573 30.83 -24.48 -16.05
C TRP A 573 30.62 -23.36 -15.04
N LEU A 574 29.77 -22.37 -15.36
CA LEU A 574 29.44 -21.27 -14.44
C LEU A 574 28.59 -21.73 -13.24
N LYS A 575 27.75 -22.77 -13.41
CA LYS A 575 26.84 -23.27 -12.37
C LYS A 575 27.52 -24.14 -11.30
N GLU A 576 28.69 -24.70 -11.61
CA GLU A 576 29.46 -25.56 -10.70
C GLU A 576 30.29 -24.77 -9.66
N ARG A 577 30.26 -23.43 -9.70
CA ARG A 577 31.15 -22.55 -8.94
C ARG A 577 30.34 -21.44 -8.27
N ALA A 578 30.72 -21.06 -7.06
CA ALA A 578 30.09 -19.97 -6.32
C ALA A 578 31.11 -19.23 -5.45
N ILE A 579 30.88 -17.93 -5.27
CA ILE A 579 31.53 -17.11 -4.25
C ILE A 579 30.46 -16.69 -3.25
N LEU A 580 30.66 -17.02 -1.97
CA LEU A 580 29.74 -16.69 -0.90
C LEU A 580 30.25 -15.46 -0.13
N THR A 581 29.37 -14.55 0.23
CA THR A 581 29.71 -13.32 0.98
C THR A 581 28.69 -13.03 2.07
N PRO A 582 29.08 -12.40 3.19
CA PRO A 582 28.17 -12.14 4.32
C PRO A 582 27.13 -11.05 4.05
N THR A 583 27.31 -10.19 3.03
CA THR A 583 26.35 -9.11 2.72
C THR A 583 25.94 -9.11 1.25
N ASN A 584 24.73 -8.61 0.97
CA ASN A 584 24.24 -8.43 -0.40
C ASN A 584 25.06 -7.40 -1.20
N ASP A 585 25.60 -6.39 -0.54
CA ASP A 585 26.43 -5.36 -1.20
C ASP A 585 27.77 -5.95 -1.65
N SER A 586 28.39 -6.79 -0.81
CA SER A 586 29.58 -7.57 -1.20
C SER A 586 29.28 -8.50 -2.38
N ALA A 587 28.17 -9.24 -2.34
CA ALA A 587 27.76 -10.11 -3.44
C ALA A 587 27.56 -9.32 -4.74
N ASN A 588 26.88 -8.17 -4.68
CA ASN A 588 26.66 -7.31 -5.84
C ASN A 588 27.97 -6.78 -6.44
N ASN A 589 28.91 -6.35 -5.60
CA ASN A 589 30.21 -5.87 -6.05
C ASN A 589 31.02 -6.97 -6.76
N ILE A 590 31.04 -8.19 -6.21
CA ILE A 590 31.72 -9.33 -6.84
C ILE A 590 31.03 -9.74 -8.13
N ASN A 591 29.70 -9.77 -8.16
CA ASN A 591 28.93 -10.08 -9.37
C ASN A 591 29.19 -9.06 -10.47
N ASN A 592 29.19 -7.77 -10.17
CA ASN A 592 29.53 -6.72 -11.14
C ASN A 592 30.98 -6.84 -11.62
N PHE A 593 31.91 -7.17 -10.73
CA PHE A 593 33.30 -7.41 -11.08
C PHE A 593 33.45 -8.59 -12.06
N LEU A 594 32.75 -9.70 -11.82
CA LEU A 594 32.69 -10.87 -12.70
C LEU A 594 32.02 -10.54 -14.05
N LEU A 595 30.89 -9.82 -14.03
CA LEU A 595 30.14 -9.43 -15.22
C LEU A 595 30.99 -8.57 -16.17
N ASN A 596 31.76 -7.64 -15.64
CA ASN A 596 32.66 -6.78 -16.43
C ASN A 596 33.80 -7.56 -17.11
N LYS A 597 34.12 -8.77 -16.65
CA LYS A 597 35.12 -9.64 -17.28
C LYS A 597 34.56 -10.48 -18.44
N LEU A 598 33.24 -10.58 -18.60
CA LEU A 598 32.60 -11.33 -19.68
C LEU A 598 32.60 -10.52 -20.98
N THR A 599 33.00 -11.13 -22.10
CA THR A 599 33.15 -10.47 -23.41
C THR A 599 31.85 -10.39 -24.24
N THR A 600 30.72 -10.82 -23.69
CA THR A 600 29.44 -10.96 -24.43
C THR A 600 28.57 -9.69 -24.36
N LYS A 601 27.72 -9.49 -25.39
CA LYS A 601 26.77 -8.35 -25.44
C LYS A 601 25.77 -8.41 -24.29
N HIS A 602 25.67 -7.35 -23.50
CA HIS A 602 24.79 -7.29 -22.34
C HIS A 602 23.34 -6.99 -22.77
N ALA A 603 22.37 -7.71 -22.22
CA ALA A 603 20.96 -7.32 -22.28
C ALA A 603 20.63 -6.47 -21.05
N LYS A 604 20.00 -5.31 -21.29
CA LYS A 604 19.60 -4.35 -20.26
C LYS A 604 18.14 -4.60 -19.90
N TYR A 605 17.86 -4.93 -18.65
CA TYR A 605 16.51 -5.11 -18.14
C TYR A 605 16.19 -3.98 -17.14
N GLU A 606 15.18 -3.19 -17.47
CA GLU A 606 14.66 -2.12 -16.62
C GLU A 606 13.48 -2.65 -15.79
N SER A 607 13.50 -2.40 -14.48
CA SER A 607 12.35 -2.67 -13.62
C SER A 607 11.20 -1.71 -13.94
N VAL A 608 9.97 -2.22 -14.03
CA VAL A 608 8.77 -1.44 -14.37
C VAL A 608 7.85 -1.36 -13.14
N ASP A 609 7.81 -0.20 -12.49
CA ASP A 609 6.92 0.09 -11.34
C ASP A 609 5.53 0.62 -11.76
N SER A 610 5.23 0.68 -13.06
CA SER A 610 3.95 1.18 -13.57
C SER A 610 3.57 0.55 -14.90
N VAL A 611 2.38 -0.07 -14.96
CA VAL A 611 1.80 -0.66 -16.18
C VAL A 611 1.45 0.44 -17.18
N MET A 612 1.95 0.33 -18.42
CA MET A 612 1.51 1.18 -19.54
C MET A 612 0.10 0.79 -20.01
N GLU A 613 -0.67 1.78 -20.46
CA GLU A 613 -2.01 1.62 -21.05
C GLU A 613 -1.94 0.87 -22.39
N ALA A 614 -2.61 -0.29 -22.46
CA ALA A 614 -3.59 -0.68 -23.49
C ALA A 614 -3.69 -2.22 -23.53
N GLU A 615 -4.89 -2.71 -23.20
CA GLU A 615 -5.42 -4.07 -23.42
C GLU A 615 -4.66 -5.26 -22.80
N ALA A 616 -5.41 -6.07 -22.04
CA ALA A 616 -5.04 -7.32 -21.36
C ALA A 616 -4.25 -7.18 -20.02
N ILE A 617 -4.93 -7.37 -18.90
CA ILE A 617 -5.05 -8.66 -18.18
C ILE A 617 -5.76 -8.38 -16.84
N HIS A 618 -6.82 -9.13 -16.57
CA HIS A 618 -7.51 -9.21 -15.29
C HIS A 618 -6.57 -9.83 -14.24
N TYR A 619 -5.82 -9.00 -13.51
CA TYR A 619 -5.13 -9.45 -12.28
C TYR A 619 -5.83 -8.89 -11.03
N PRO A 620 -6.10 -9.73 -10.03
CA PRO A 620 -6.62 -9.26 -8.75
C PRO A 620 -5.57 -8.38 -8.04
N VAL A 621 -6.04 -7.22 -7.56
CA VAL A 621 -5.22 -6.09 -7.07
C VAL A 621 -4.51 -6.38 -5.73
N CYS A 622 -4.64 -7.58 -5.18
CA CYS A 622 -3.86 -8.04 -4.02
C CYS A 622 -2.36 -8.22 -4.33
N TYR A 623 -1.95 -8.35 -5.59
CA TYR A 623 -0.54 -8.55 -5.96
C TYR A 623 0.32 -7.27 -6.01
N LEU A 624 -0.27 -6.07 -5.96
CA LEU A 624 0.46 -4.80 -6.17
C LEU A 624 0.89 -4.09 -4.86
N LEU A 625 0.72 -4.73 -3.70
CA LEU A 625 1.01 -4.11 -2.39
C LEU A 625 2.26 -4.66 -1.68
N ILE A 626 3.05 -5.55 -2.30
CA ILE A 626 4.24 -6.16 -1.67
C ILE A 626 5.49 -6.06 -2.55
N SER A 627 5.76 -4.89 -3.13
CA SER A 627 7.11 -4.61 -3.67
C SER A 627 7.51 -3.17 -3.40
N LYS A 628 8.05 -2.93 -2.19
CA LYS A 628 9.04 -1.88 -2.01
C LYS A 628 10.42 -2.51 -2.21
N THR A 629 10.88 -2.57 -3.45
CA THR A 629 12.31 -2.61 -3.75
C THR A 629 12.61 -1.40 -4.63
N PRO A 630 13.71 -0.65 -4.39
CA PRO A 630 14.10 0.43 -5.28
C PRO A 630 14.32 -0.11 -6.69
N GLY A 631 13.91 0.62 -7.72
CA GLY A 631 14.20 0.29 -9.11
C GLY A 631 15.71 0.21 -9.33
N SER A 632 16.23 -1.01 -9.40
CA SER A 632 17.60 -1.31 -9.78
C SER A 632 17.65 -1.77 -11.24
N LEU A 633 18.58 -1.20 -12.00
CA LEU A 633 18.93 -1.63 -13.36
C LEU A 633 19.66 -2.98 -13.28
N LEU A 634 19.25 -3.94 -14.12
CA LEU A 634 19.90 -5.26 -14.18
C LEU A 634 20.56 -5.44 -15.55
N TYR A 635 21.87 -5.71 -15.56
CA TYR A 635 22.65 -6.02 -16.75
C TYR A 635 22.91 -7.53 -16.78
N ILE A 636 22.40 -8.22 -17.79
CA ILE A 636 22.53 -9.68 -17.89
C ILE A 636 23.10 -10.05 -19.26
N PRO A 637 24.30 -10.65 -19.34
CA PRO A 637 24.78 -11.28 -20.56
C PRO A 637 24.00 -12.58 -20.85
N PRO A 638 23.85 -13.00 -22.12
CA PRO A 638 23.24 -14.27 -22.48
C PRO A 638 23.85 -15.43 -21.67
N GLN A 639 22.99 -16.25 -21.07
CA GLN A 639 23.36 -17.48 -20.32
C GLN A 639 24.10 -17.29 -18.98
N CYS A 640 24.08 -16.09 -18.40
CA CYS A 640 24.55 -15.88 -17.03
C CYS A 640 23.71 -16.72 -16.02
N PRO A 641 24.32 -17.43 -15.06
CA PRO A 641 23.57 -18.12 -14.01
C PRO A 641 22.79 -17.11 -13.18
N LEU A 642 21.49 -17.35 -13.02
CA LEU A 642 20.57 -16.53 -12.25
C LEU A 642 19.94 -17.40 -11.17
N ILE A 643 19.75 -16.83 -9.99
CA ILE A 643 18.92 -17.42 -8.94
C ILE A 643 17.58 -16.68 -8.97
N THR A 644 16.50 -17.41 -9.21
CA THR A 644 15.14 -16.89 -9.12
C THR A 644 14.82 -16.56 -7.67
N ARG A 645 14.53 -15.29 -7.39
CA ARG A 645 14.08 -14.82 -6.05
C ARG A 645 12.59 -15.05 -5.77
N ARG A 646 11.84 -15.57 -6.75
CA ARG A 646 10.43 -15.94 -6.67
C ARG A 646 10.21 -17.19 -7.52
N GLU A 647 9.44 -18.16 -7.03
CA GLU A 647 8.95 -19.27 -7.85
C GLU A 647 7.94 -18.74 -8.86
N CYS A 648 8.21 -18.94 -10.15
CA CYS A 648 7.25 -18.68 -11.23
C CYS A 648 6.63 -20.01 -11.64
N HIS A 649 5.38 -20.26 -11.25
CA HIS A 649 4.56 -21.25 -11.92
C HIS A 649 4.14 -20.67 -13.28
N VAL A 650 4.80 -21.11 -14.34
CA VAL A 650 4.35 -20.86 -15.71
C VAL A 650 3.28 -21.90 -16.00
N PHE A 651 2.01 -21.49 -16.04
CA PHE A 651 0.95 -22.26 -16.67
C PHE A 651 1.21 -22.24 -18.18
N SER A 652 1.39 -23.42 -18.77
CA SER A 652 1.37 -23.68 -20.22
C SER A 652 0.01 -23.39 -20.82
#